data_AF-A0A0R1LS40-F1
#
_entry.id   AF-A0A0R1LS40-F1
#
_cell.length_a   1.000
_cell.length_b   1.000
_cell.length_c   1.000
_cell.angle_alpha   90.00
_cell.angle_beta   90.00
_cell.angle_gamma   90.00
#
_symmetry.space_group_name_H-M   'P 1'
#
loop_
_entity.id
_entity.type
_entity.pdbx_description
1 polymer ?
#
loop_
_entity_poly.entity_id
_entity_poly.type
_entity_poly.pdbx_seq_one_letter_code
_entity_poly.pdbx_strand_id
1 'polypeptide(L)'
;MVTNRRQHSRRRFRSWLLLALTTVTVGMVGGLAVPAHATTTSSNVTAGQLQQAVGSTGTVATPTTTQAGLAAEVYHKSSALDLAQEVRTGKVTSTALVKQAIAKVKADNPQLNGVISLREDAALQEAAALKDTGQPFLGVPILIKGLGQIIKGGQNTQGLLTNKDVISGVTGTLVRNLQTAGFIVIGQTNFPEMGLLNITDSKLYGAAHSAWNTAYQPGGSSGGSATSVADGMVPLATGNDAGGSIRIPASWSGLIGLKPTQGVILGDSSSATAHGVNFAETKTMADTEALFTALKNPKTATTAAPESLKGLTVAYTTKSPVGTPVSADAVRAVQQAVSFLKQQGLQVKEVDPPVDGVALMKDYYLLDTSVGSLSNYLTQFYQKRAMTKDDVSPMNWGLYQASKNVTTERRAAANAEIAAAAEKMATFHQTYPLLLTPTTATTAPLVSDPAVLPADVAKLENMENIPADQQMQVIYDAWLHGLSKTPFTQQANLTGEPAISLPTYVSASGLPLGVQFNAAKGQDPLLMKVGELFEQHHQFKLLQDQSTTTTPTTPSATPAPSQESSATTAPTATQPSVTEPTVVPTMQTKRYAKNIYVTKAFKLYRNVTDLTVKHSYGTHSRATAPHFKVTGIVTLKNGQEFYRVKGGYIRTTVAAHNLYYQRTTKQVKVIAKHGIYEYRHATLKAGQRVKLIKPKTTLKVKKIVFQGHVTRYQLTNGHYITANRQLIQWR
;
A
#
# COMPACT_ATOMS: atom_id res chain seq x y z
N MET A 1 -41.37 -45.06 46.85
CA MET A 1 -41.91 -46.33 46.30
C MET A 1 -41.07 -46.70 45.09
N VAL A 2 -40.10 -47.59 45.26
CA VAL A 2 -40.23 -49.05 45.07
C VAL A 2 -40.07 -49.40 43.59
N THR A 3 -38.83 -49.63 43.16
CA THR A 3 -38.31 -50.94 42.67
C THR A 3 -38.43 -51.11 41.14
N ASN A 4 -37.64 -51.88 40.38
CA ASN A 4 -36.72 -52.98 40.72
C ASN A 4 -35.80 -53.31 39.52
N ARG A 5 -34.67 -53.95 39.88
CA ARG A 5 -33.95 -55.05 39.19
C ARG A 5 -33.20 -54.78 37.87
N ARG A 6 -31.86 -54.89 37.87
CA ARG A 6 -30.98 -56.11 37.91
C ARG A 6 -31.02 -56.82 36.54
N GLN A 7 -29.95 -57.36 35.94
CA GLN A 7 -28.65 -57.83 36.45
C GLN A 7 -27.74 -58.26 35.28
N HIS A 8 -26.47 -58.50 35.62
CA HIS A 8 -25.50 -59.42 34.99
C HIS A 8 -24.70 -58.96 33.76
N SER A 9 -23.47 -59.40 33.53
CA SER A 9 -22.36 -59.89 34.38
C SER A 9 -21.16 -60.16 33.45
N ARG A 10 -19.95 -60.14 34.03
CA ARG A 10 -18.76 -60.97 33.67
C ARG A 10 -17.96 -60.68 32.39
N ARG A 11 -16.74 -60.17 32.65
CA ARG A 11 -15.40 -60.65 32.24
C ARG A 11 -15.31 -61.72 31.12
N ARG A 12 -14.43 -61.48 30.15
CA ARG A 12 -13.21 -62.28 29.79
C ARG A 12 -12.64 -61.75 28.46
N PHE A 13 -11.40 -61.25 28.43
CA PHE A 13 -10.10 -61.92 28.21
C PHE A 13 -9.64 -61.88 26.74
N ARG A 14 -8.36 -61.54 26.59
CA ARG A 14 -7.56 -61.26 25.37
C ARG A 14 -7.38 -62.49 24.46
N SER A 15 -7.07 -62.28 23.17
CA SER A 15 -5.70 -62.41 22.59
C SER A 15 -5.65 -62.64 21.05
N TRP A 16 -4.47 -62.34 20.46
CA TRP A 16 -3.89 -62.69 19.13
C TRP A 16 -4.43 -61.89 17.90
N LEU A 17 -3.68 -61.48 16.86
CA LEU A 17 -2.51 -62.04 16.16
C LEU A 17 -1.91 -61.01 15.16
N LEU A 18 -0.63 -61.21 14.77
CA LEU A 18 0.18 -60.56 13.72
C LEU A 18 -0.33 -60.77 12.26
N LEU A 19 0.15 -59.95 11.29
CA LEU A 19 1.00 -60.42 10.18
C LEU A 19 1.65 -59.29 9.34
N ALA A 20 2.75 -59.64 8.66
CA ALA A 20 3.71 -58.82 7.93
C ALA A 20 3.72 -59.09 6.40
N LEU A 21 4.41 -58.20 5.67
CA LEU A 21 5.12 -58.29 4.36
C LEU A 21 4.50 -58.99 3.12
N THR A 22 4.60 -58.32 1.95
CA THR A 22 5.23 -58.85 0.72
C THR A 22 5.49 -57.78 -0.36
N THR A 23 6.62 -57.94 -1.05
CA THR A 23 7.17 -57.24 -2.24
C THR A 23 6.85 -57.99 -3.54
N VAL A 24 6.65 -57.30 -4.68
CA VAL A 24 6.96 -57.79 -6.05
C VAL A 24 7.30 -56.61 -6.99
N THR A 25 8.29 -56.82 -7.85
CA THR A 25 8.84 -55.94 -8.91
C THR A 25 8.56 -56.47 -10.33
N VAL A 26 8.80 -55.60 -11.34
CA VAL A 26 9.11 -55.83 -12.79
C VAL A 26 7.96 -55.85 -13.81
N GLY A 27 8.13 -55.10 -14.92
CA GLY A 27 7.54 -55.41 -16.24
C GLY A 27 7.44 -54.25 -17.25
N MET A 28 8.37 -54.18 -18.21
CA MET A 28 8.38 -53.35 -19.44
C MET A 28 7.43 -53.89 -20.55
N VAL A 29 7.41 -53.18 -21.70
CA VAL A 29 6.89 -53.50 -23.07
C VAL A 29 5.62 -52.68 -23.38
N GLY A 30 5.40 -52.01 -24.52
CA GLY A 30 6.03 -51.89 -25.84
C GLY A 30 5.04 -51.07 -26.71
N GLY A 31 5.54 -50.35 -27.72
CA GLY A 31 4.76 -49.36 -28.48
C GLY A 31 3.69 -49.92 -29.42
N LEU A 32 2.89 -49.02 -30.00
CA LEU A 32 2.19 -49.16 -31.28
C LEU A 32 1.72 -47.77 -31.76
N ALA A 33 1.71 -47.59 -33.08
CA ALA A 33 1.58 -46.33 -33.80
C ALA A 33 0.18 -46.14 -34.44
N VAL A 34 -0.26 -44.86 -34.54
CA VAL A 34 -1.02 -44.22 -35.65
C VAL A 34 -2.49 -44.69 -35.87
N PRO A 35 -3.46 -43.87 -36.40
CA PRO A 35 -3.30 -42.65 -37.20
C PRO A 35 -4.08 -41.38 -36.79
N ALA A 36 -3.61 -40.29 -37.41
CA ALA A 36 -4.23 -39.00 -37.61
C ALA A 36 -5.58 -39.06 -38.35
N HIS A 37 -6.43 -38.04 -38.16
CA HIS A 37 -7.23 -37.33 -39.19
C HIS A 37 -7.90 -36.12 -38.51
N ALA A 38 -7.56 -34.90 -38.94
CA ALA A 38 -8.47 -33.74 -38.99
C ALA A 38 -7.72 -32.53 -39.59
N THR A 39 -7.94 -32.35 -40.89
CA THR A 39 -7.58 -31.21 -41.72
C THR A 39 -8.41 -29.99 -41.31
N THR A 40 -7.79 -28.81 -41.17
CA THR A 40 -8.44 -27.53 -41.49
C THR A 40 -7.42 -26.62 -42.17
N THR A 41 -7.81 -26.18 -43.35
CA THR A 41 -7.08 -25.35 -44.30
C THR A 41 -7.13 -23.87 -43.92
N SER A 42 -6.01 -23.19 -44.05
CA SER A 42 -5.99 -21.75 -44.36
C SER A 42 -5.03 -21.52 -45.52
N SER A 43 -5.37 -20.51 -46.30
CA SER A 43 -5.22 -20.39 -47.74
C SER A 43 -3.91 -19.76 -48.22
N ASN A 44 -3.45 -20.28 -49.37
CA ASN A 44 -2.74 -19.62 -50.47
C ASN A 44 -1.38 -18.97 -50.21
N VAL A 45 -0.32 -19.74 -50.50
CA VAL A 45 0.90 -19.21 -51.13
C VAL A 45 1.03 -19.90 -52.49
N THR A 46 0.97 -19.14 -53.58
CA THR A 46 1.17 -19.64 -54.94
C THR A 46 2.64 -19.94 -55.19
N ALA A 47 2.91 -20.96 -56.01
CA ALA A 47 4.22 -21.57 -56.29
C ALA A 47 5.23 -20.67 -57.06
N GLY A 48 5.11 -19.34 -56.97
CA GLY A 48 6.03 -18.37 -57.57
C GLY A 48 6.87 -17.57 -56.57
N GLN A 49 6.71 -17.78 -55.25
CA GLN A 49 7.42 -17.02 -54.21
C GLN A 49 8.51 -17.81 -53.46
N LEU A 50 8.86 -19.01 -53.92
CA LEU A 50 9.96 -19.82 -53.39
C LEU A 50 11.13 -19.87 -54.39
N GLN A 51 11.72 -18.71 -54.70
CA GLN A 51 13.04 -18.68 -55.33
C GLN A 51 13.76 -17.36 -55.03
N GLN A 52 14.06 -17.09 -53.75
CA GLN A 52 15.15 -16.19 -53.33
C GLN A 52 15.43 -16.38 -51.83
N ALA A 53 15.87 -17.58 -51.45
CA ALA A 53 16.48 -17.84 -50.15
C ALA A 53 17.22 -19.19 -50.16
N VAL A 54 18.24 -19.32 -51.02
CA VAL A 54 19.22 -20.42 -50.88
C VAL A 54 20.61 -19.86 -51.18
N GLY A 55 21.31 -19.46 -50.12
CA GLY A 55 22.76 -19.30 -50.12
C GLY A 55 23.44 -20.67 -49.98
N SER A 56 24.64 -20.81 -50.53
CA SER A 56 25.36 -22.05 -50.83
C SER A 56 25.94 -22.83 -49.64
N THR A 57 25.25 -22.95 -48.50
CA THR A 57 25.76 -23.70 -47.33
C THR A 57 24.72 -24.48 -46.52
N GLY A 58 23.51 -24.73 -47.05
CA GLY A 58 22.64 -25.83 -46.58
C GLY A 58 22.33 -25.88 -45.07
N THR A 59 22.35 -24.75 -44.37
CA THR A 59 22.00 -24.70 -42.95
C THR A 59 20.61 -24.08 -42.79
N VAL A 60 19.65 -24.85 -42.28
CA VAL A 60 18.32 -24.35 -41.94
C VAL A 60 18.49 -23.35 -40.80
N ALA A 61 18.32 -22.05 -41.08
CA ALA A 61 18.24 -21.04 -40.06
C ALA A 61 17.01 -21.34 -39.20
N THR A 62 17.24 -21.86 -38.00
CA THR A 62 16.21 -21.87 -36.95
C THR A 62 15.88 -20.40 -36.70
N PRO A 63 14.60 -19.97 -36.68
CA PRO A 63 14.28 -18.61 -36.31
C PRO A 63 14.81 -18.41 -34.89
N THR A 64 15.90 -17.68 -34.77
CA THR A 64 16.39 -17.24 -33.48
C THR A 64 15.37 -16.21 -33.06
N THR A 65 14.40 -16.60 -32.23
CA THR A 65 13.53 -15.65 -31.54
C THR A 65 14.48 -14.78 -30.71
N THR A 66 14.85 -13.62 -31.25
CA THR A 66 15.66 -12.64 -30.56
C THR A 66 15.00 -12.43 -29.21
N GLN A 67 15.75 -12.69 -28.13
CA GLN A 67 15.22 -12.63 -26.78
C GLN A 67 14.60 -11.23 -26.58
N ALA A 68 13.28 -11.18 -26.43
CA ALA A 68 12.52 -9.94 -26.28
C ALA A 68 12.95 -9.21 -24.99
N GLY A 69 13.95 -8.34 -25.11
CA GLY A 69 14.55 -7.55 -24.04
C GLY A 69 14.56 -6.08 -24.42
N LEU A 70 14.29 -5.21 -23.45
CA LEU A 70 14.42 -3.76 -23.60
C LEU A 70 15.87 -3.35 -23.36
N ALA A 71 16.40 -2.44 -24.17
CA ALA A 71 17.69 -1.82 -23.88
C ALA A 71 17.65 -1.14 -22.50
N ALA A 72 18.76 -1.18 -21.76
CA ALA A 72 18.86 -0.64 -20.40
C ALA A 72 18.43 0.83 -20.31
N GLU A 73 18.83 1.63 -21.29
CA GLU A 73 18.47 3.05 -21.39
C GLU A 73 16.96 3.28 -21.60
N VAL A 74 16.32 2.41 -22.40
CA VAL A 74 14.87 2.50 -22.62
C VAL A 74 14.14 2.12 -21.33
N TYR A 75 14.54 1.02 -20.69
CA TYR A 75 13.98 0.62 -19.39
C TYR A 75 14.10 1.74 -18.34
N HIS A 76 15.28 2.35 -18.25
CA HIS A 76 15.57 3.41 -17.30
C HIS A 76 14.65 4.63 -17.49
N LYS A 77 14.38 5.03 -18.73
CA LYS A 77 13.53 6.19 -19.06
C LYS A 77 12.03 5.88 -19.05
N SER A 78 11.63 4.63 -19.23
CA SER A 78 10.22 4.25 -19.25
C SER A 78 9.51 4.51 -17.92
N SER A 79 8.24 4.91 -18.01
CA SER A 79 7.30 4.85 -16.89
C SER A 79 6.86 3.40 -16.61
N ALA A 80 6.24 3.15 -15.46
CA ALA A 80 5.67 1.84 -15.17
C ALA A 80 4.54 1.50 -16.18
N LEU A 81 3.73 2.49 -16.58
CA LEU A 81 2.70 2.31 -17.59
C LEU A 81 3.26 1.99 -18.99
N ASP A 82 4.38 2.61 -19.39
CA ASP A 82 5.05 2.28 -20.66
C ASP A 82 5.52 0.83 -20.64
N LEU A 83 6.20 0.41 -19.56
CA LEU A 83 6.66 -0.98 -19.42
C LEU A 83 5.50 -1.98 -19.44
N ALA A 84 4.38 -1.66 -18.79
CA ALA A 84 3.18 -2.48 -18.84
C ALA A 84 2.61 -2.60 -20.26
N GLN A 85 2.66 -1.53 -21.05
CA GLN A 85 2.21 -1.52 -22.43
C GLN A 85 3.16 -2.31 -23.35
N GLU A 86 4.46 -2.23 -23.12
CA GLU A 86 5.47 -3.03 -23.83
C GLU A 86 5.28 -4.54 -23.55
N VAL A 87 4.92 -4.92 -22.32
CA VAL A 87 4.53 -6.30 -21.99
C VAL A 87 3.24 -6.69 -22.72
N ARG A 88 2.24 -5.81 -22.68
CA ARG A 88 0.92 -6.07 -23.29
C ARG A 88 0.99 -6.25 -24.81
N THR A 89 1.89 -5.52 -25.47
CA THR A 89 2.12 -5.60 -26.92
C THR A 89 3.09 -6.71 -27.32
N GLY A 90 3.68 -7.41 -26.34
CA GLY A 90 4.62 -8.51 -26.58
C GLY A 90 6.02 -8.08 -26.99
N LYS A 91 6.35 -6.78 -26.92
CA LYS A 91 7.70 -6.26 -27.23
C LYS A 91 8.73 -6.66 -26.17
N VAL A 92 8.30 -6.84 -24.93
CA VAL A 92 9.08 -7.42 -23.84
C VAL A 92 8.22 -8.42 -23.06
N THR A 93 8.84 -9.36 -22.34
CA THR A 93 8.11 -10.23 -21.42
C THR A 93 8.25 -9.75 -19.98
N SER A 94 7.26 -10.03 -19.12
CA SER A 94 7.34 -9.76 -17.67
C SER A 94 8.60 -10.37 -17.05
N THR A 95 8.96 -11.58 -17.47
CA THR A 95 10.17 -12.28 -17.02
C THR A 95 11.45 -11.54 -17.41
N ALA A 96 11.51 -10.98 -18.63
CA ALA A 96 12.66 -10.19 -19.07
C ALA A 96 12.77 -8.89 -18.26
N LEU A 97 11.66 -8.18 -18.01
CA LEU A 97 11.66 -6.99 -17.15
C LEU A 97 12.12 -7.28 -15.72
N VAL A 98 11.63 -8.37 -15.13
CA VAL A 98 12.04 -8.79 -13.78
C VAL A 98 13.53 -9.14 -13.73
N LYS A 99 14.06 -9.87 -14.73
CA LYS A 99 15.50 -10.16 -14.81
C LYS A 99 16.34 -8.89 -14.93
N GLN A 100 15.89 -7.94 -15.74
CA GLN A 100 16.59 -6.67 -15.95
C GLN A 100 16.62 -5.82 -14.68
N ALA A 101 15.48 -5.70 -13.98
CA ALA A 101 15.41 -5.01 -12.70
C ALA A 101 16.31 -5.66 -11.63
N ILE A 102 16.27 -7.00 -11.50
CA ILE A 102 17.12 -7.75 -10.57
C ILE A 102 18.61 -7.54 -10.91
N ALA A 103 18.97 -7.56 -12.19
CA ALA A 103 20.35 -7.32 -12.63
C ALA A 103 20.83 -5.92 -12.23
N LYS A 104 19.98 -4.90 -12.41
CA LYS A 104 20.30 -3.53 -12.00
C LYS A 104 20.42 -3.39 -10.48
N VAL A 105 19.51 -3.99 -9.72
CA VAL A 105 19.64 -4.05 -8.25
C VAL A 105 20.98 -4.69 -7.86
N LYS A 106 21.38 -5.81 -8.47
CA LYS A 106 22.65 -6.47 -8.15
C LYS A 106 23.88 -5.61 -8.48
N ALA A 107 23.82 -4.80 -9.54
CA ALA A 107 24.91 -3.94 -9.95
C ALA A 107 25.08 -2.74 -9.00
N ASP A 108 23.99 -2.04 -8.68
CA ASP A 108 24.06 -0.70 -8.09
C ASP A 108 23.80 -0.71 -6.57
N ASN A 109 23.02 -1.67 -6.07
CA ASN A 109 22.68 -1.75 -4.65
C ASN A 109 23.86 -1.92 -3.68
N PRO A 110 25.02 -2.53 -4.04
CA PRO A 110 26.18 -2.54 -3.14
C PRO A 110 26.67 -1.15 -2.73
N GLN A 111 26.45 -0.11 -3.56
CA GLN A 111 26.82 1.28 -3.24
C GLN A 111 25.68 2.07 -2.59
N LEU A 112 24.43 1.69 -2.86
CA LEU A 112 23.25 2.43 -2.42
C LEU A 112 22.57 1.86 -1.18
N ASN A 113 22.70 0.54 -0.97
CA ASN A 113 22.05 -0.21 0.11
C ASN A 113 20.54 0.11 0.26
N GLY A 114 19.86 0.29 -0.88
CA GLY A 114 18.44 0.60 -0.97
C GLY A 114 17.54 -0.64 -0.87
N VAL A 115 18.04 -1.83 -1.22
CA VAL A 115 17.32 -3.11 -1.25
C VAL A 115 17.92 -4.09 -0.26
N ILE A 116 17.11 -4.56 0.69
CA ILE A 116 17.55 -5.47 1.78
C ILE A 116 17.33 -6.94 1.45
N SER A 117 16.45 -7.25 0.50
CA SER A 117 16.22 -8.63 0.05
C SER A 117 15.58 -8.68 -1.33
N LEU A 118 15.94 -9.70 -2.10
CA LEU A 118 15.33 -10.04 -3.40
C LEU A 118 14.52 -11.34 -3.29
N ARG A 119 13.52 -11.47 -4.17
CA ARG A 119 12.62 -12.62 -4.31
C ARG A 119 12.79 -13.27 -5.68
N GLU A 120 14.02 -13.44 -6.17
CA GLU A 120 14.31 -13.74 -7.58
C GLU A 120 13.49 -14.91 -8.15
N ASP A 121 13.59 -16.09 -7.54
CA ASP A 121 12.87 -17.29 -8.03
C ASP A 121 11.35 -17.10 -7.99
N ALA A 122 10.84 -16.54 -6.88
CA ALA A 122 9.41 -16.32 -6.72
C ALA A 122 8.89 -15.26 -7.70
N ALA A 123 9.64 -14.19 -7.93
CA ALA A 123 9.31 -13.13 -8.87
C ALA A 123 9.30 -13.64 -10.31
N LEU A 124 10.28 -14.46 -10.70
CA LEU A 124 10.32 -15.07 -12.04
C LEU A 124 9.18 -16.07 -12.25
N GLN A 125 8.84 -16.86 -11.24
CA GLN A 125 7.68 -17.76 -11.28
C GLN A 125 6.36 -16.98 -11.37
N GLU A 126 6.20 -15.92 -10.58
CA GLU A 126 5.04 -15.03 -10.62
C GLU A 126 4.92 -14.34 -12.00
N ALA A 127 6.02 -13.84 -12.54
CA ALA A 127 6.07 -13.20 -13.86
C ALA A 127 5.71 -14.17 -15.00
N ALA A 128 6.22 -15.39 -14.97
CA ALA A 128 5.92 -16.42 -15.97
C ALA A 128 4.47 -16.92 -15.90
N ALA A 129 3.85 -16.88 -14.71
CA ALA A 129 2.47 -17.31 -14.49
C ALA A 129 1.43 -16.18 -14.68
N LEU A 130 1.88 -14.92 -14.79
CA LEU A 130 0.99 -13.76 -14.90
C LEU A 130 0.21 -13.81 -16.22
N LYS A 131 -1.09 -13.54 -16.15
CA LYS A 131 -1.97 -13.46 -17.33
C LYS A 131 -2.50 -12.06 -17.47
N ASP A 132 -2.62 -11.58 -18.70
CA ASP A 132 -3.31 -10.32 -18.92
C ASP A 132 -4.83 -10.45 -18.65
N THR A 133 -5.32 -9.66 -17.70
CA THR A 133 -6.73 -9.54 -17.33
C THR A 133 -7.20 -8.09 -17.35
N GLY A 134 -6.42 -7.19 -17.98
CA GLY A 134 -6.70 -5.75 -18.04
C GLY A 134 -6.12 -4.96 -16.87
N GLN A 135 -5.15 -5.53 -16.13
CA GLN A 135 -4.48 -4.83 -15.04
C GLN A 135 -3.59 -3.69 -15.55
N PRO A 136 -3.53 -2.53 -14.86
CA PRO A 136 -2.83 -1.35 -15.35
C PRO A 136 -1.31 -1.55 -15.48
N PHE A 137 -0.68 -2.22 -14.50
CA PHE A 137 0.77 -2.38 -14.41
C PHE A 137 1.23 -3.81 -14.74
N LEU A 138 0.65 -4.41 -15.79
CA LEU A 138 0.92 -5.79 -16.23
C LEU A 138 2.42 -6.11 -16.28
N GLY A 139 2.88 -6.99 -15.39
CA GLY A 139 4.22 -7.58 -15.47
C GLY A 139 5.36 -6.67 -15.00
N VAL A 140 5.04 -5.48 -14.50
CA VAL A 140 6.04 -4.47 -14.10
C VAL A 140 6.69 -4.89 -12.78
N PRO A 141 8.04 -4.89 -12.67
CA PRO A 141 8.72 -5.16 -11.41
C PRO A 141 8.53 -4.00 -10.43
N ILE A 142 8.31 -4.33 -9.15
CA ILE A 142 8.18 -3.36 -8.06
C ILE A 142 8.99 -3.79 -6.84
N LEU A 143 9.57 -2.82 -6.15
CA LEU A 143 10.11 -2.99 -4.80
C LEU A 143 9.12 -2.46 -3.78
N ILE A 144 8.98 -3.16 -2.64
CA ILE A 144 8.10 -2.70 -1.56
C ILE A 144 8.88 -2.33 -0.30
N LYS A 145 8.42 -1.33 0.45
CA LYS A 145 9.07 -0.99 1.73
C LYS A 145 9.15 -2.19 2.68
N GLY A 146 10.33 -2.44 3.24
CA GLY A 146 10.54 -3.50 4.22
C GLY A 146 9.77 -3.34 5.55
N LEU A 147 9.13 -2.18 5.76
CA LEU A 147 8.33 -1.86 6.93
C LEU A 147 6.84 -1.69 6.59
N GLY A 148 5.97 -2.44 7.28
CA GLY A 148 4.51 -2.32 7.16
C GLY A 148 3.91 -2.93 5.89
N GLN A 149 4.74 -3.30 4.90
CA GLN A 149 4.29 -3.89 3.63
C GLN A 149 4.73 -5.34 3.52
N ILE A 150 3.83 -6.22 3.95
CA ILE A 150 4.17 -7.61 4.23
C ILE A 150 4.02 -8.46 2.96
N ILE A 151 5.04 -9.24 2.61
CA ILE A 151 5.01 -10.26 1.55
C ILE A 151 5.34 -11.63 2.14
N LYS A 152 4.63 -12.69 1.72
CA LYS A 152 4.90 -14.05 2.20
C LYS A 152 6.33 -14.46 1.84
N GLY A 153 7.06 -14.99 2.82
CA GLY A 153 8.47 -15.36 2.68
C GLY A 153 9.45 -14.19 2.78
N GLY A 154 8.96 -12.95 2.83
CA GLY A 154 9.79 -11.76 3.02
C GLY A 154 10.12 -11.51 4.49
N GLN A 155 11.16 -10.71 4.72
CA GLN A 155 11.56 -10.23 6.03
C GLN A 155 10.48 -9.34 6.64
N ASN A 156 10.29 -9.47 7.95
CA ASN A 156 9.36 -8.66 8.74
C ASN A 156 9.98 -8.35 10.10
N THR A 157 11.14 -7.69 10.07
CA THR A 157 11.99 -7.42 11.23
C THR A 157 11.62 -6.15 11.99
N GLN A 158 10.85 -5.25 11.36
CA GLN A 158 10.63 -3.88 11.84
C GLN A 158 11.94 -3.08 12.05
N GLY A 159 13.06 -3.53 11.48
CA GLY A 159 14.37 -2.90 11.65
C GLY A 159 15.00 -3.15 13.02
N LEU A 160 14.39 -4.00 13.86
CA LEU A 160 14.90 -4.35 15.18
C LEU A 160 15.91 -5.50 15.08
N LEU A 161 17.07 -5.36 15.72
CA LEU A 161 18.08 -6.42 15.78
C LEU A 161 17.53 -7.72 16.38
N THR A 162 16.67 -7.60 17.39
CA THR A 162 15.99 -8.72 18.04
C THR A 162 15.04 -9.48 17.11
N ASN A 163 14.66 -8.91 15.97
CA ASN A 163 13.73 -9.49 15.04
C ASN A 163 14.39 -9.86 13.70
N LYS A 164 15.73 -9.89 13.63
CA LYS A 164 16.49 -10.09 12.38
C LYS A 164 16.08 -11.32 11.55
N ASP A 165 15.62 -12.39 12.21
CA ASP A 165 15.23 -13.65 11.57
C ASP A 165 13.71 -13.80 11.37
N VAL A 166 12.92 -12.75 11.64
CA VAL A 166 11.46 -12.81 11.52
C VAL A 166 11.05 -12.74 10.05
N ILE A 167 10.43 -13.81 9.57
CA ILE A 167 9.89 -13.95 8.21
C ILE A 167 8.36 -13.98 8.25
N SER A 168 7.71 -13.32 7.29
CA SER A 168 6.26 -13.34 7.18
C SER A 168 5.72 -14.63 6.58
N GLY A 169 4.72 -15.23 7.24
CA GLY A 169 3.94 -16.34 6.69
C GLY A 169 2.82 -15.94 5.74
N VAL A 170 2.56 -14.65 5.54
CA VAL A 170 1.42 -14.12 4.76
C VAL A 170 1.81 -12.92 3.90
N THR A 171 1.06 -12.69 2.84
CA THR A 171 1.08 -11.41 2.12
C THR A 171 0.05 -10.47 2.75
N GLY A 172 0.37 -9.18 2.88
CA GLY A 172 -0.52 -8.14 3.38
C GLY A 172 -1.56 -7.69 2.36
N THR A 173 -2.53 -6.87 2.77
CA THR A 173 -3.59 -6.38 1.86
C THR A 173 -3.05 -5.45 0.79
N LEU A 174 -2.24 -4.46 1.17
CA LEU A 174 -1.61 -3.55 0.24
C LEU A 174 -0.83 -4.30 -0.85
N VAL A 175 0.05 -5.22 -0.44
CA VAL A 175 0.88 -5.99 -1.38
C VAL A 175 0.04 -6.88 -2.30
N ARG A 176 -1.05 -7.48 -1.81
CA ARG A 176 -2.00 -8.19 -2.68
C ARG A 176 -2.67 -7.27 -3.69
N ASN A 177 -2.97 -6.03 -3.31
CA ASN A 177 -3.58 -5.05 -4.22
C ASN A 177 -2.59 -4.63 -5.30
N LEU A 178 -1.31 -4.45 -4.97
CA LEU A 178 -0.24 -4.23 -5.95
C LEU A 178 -0.13 -5.40 -6.94
N GLN A 179 -0.11 -6.64 -6.43
CA GLN A 179 -0.11 -7.84 -7.30
C GLN A 179 -1.37 -7.92 -8.17
N THR A 180 -2.53 -7.50 -7.64
CA THR A 180 -3.78 -7.43 -8.42
C THR A 180 -3.74 -6.34 -9.50
N ALA A 181 -3.00 -5.26 -9.26
CA ALA A 181 -2.76 -4.19 -10.23
C ALA A 181 -1.76 -4.59 -11.33
N GLY A 182 -1.14 -5.77 -11.23
CA GLY A 182 -0.26 -6.33 -12.26
C GLY A 182 1.21 -6.44 -11.89
N PHE A 183 1.62 -5.83 -10.77
CA PHE A 183 3.03 -5.77 -10.39
C PHE A 183 3.59 -7.12 -9.95
N ILE A 184 4.88 -7.31 -10.22
CA ILE A 184 5.70 -8.41 -9.70
C ILE A 184 6.61 -7.87 -8.61
N VAL A 185 6.40 -8.29 -7.36
CA VAL A 185 7.21 -7.83 -6.22
C VAL A 185 8.56 -8.54 -6.24
N ILE A 186 9.62 -7.82 -6.59
CA ILE A 186 10.96 -8.40 -6.76
C ILE A 186 11.79 -8.40 -5.46
N GLY A 187 11.40 -7.63 -4.44
CA GLY A 187 12.20 -7.47 -3.23
C GLY A 187 11.64 -6.46 -2.23
N GLN A 188 12.38 -6.25 -1.14
CA GLN A 188 12.05 -5.29 -0.08
C GLN A 188 13.14 -4.23 0.05
N THR A 189 12.74 -2.97 0.26
CA THR A 189 13.67 -1.83 0.42
C THR A 189 14.01 -1.53 1.87
N ASN A 190 15.18 -0.90 2.06
CA ASN A 190 15.74 -0.49 3.34
C ASN A 190 14.94 0.65 4.00
N PHE A 191 15.00 0.72 5.32
CA PHE A 191 14.27 1.65 6.19
C PHE A 191 14.93 1.72 7.57
N PRO A 192 14.85 2.86 8.30
CA PRO A 192 15.37 2.99 9.67
C PRO A 192 14.53 2.17 10.67
N GLU A 193 15.10 1.88 11.83
CA GLU A 193 14.43 1.16 12.91
C GLU A 193 13.02 1.70 13.20
N MET A 194 12.00 0.82 13.12
CA MET A 194 10.58 1.13 13.33
C MET A 194 10.00 2.25 12.44
N GLY A 195 10.78 2.80 11.50
CA GLY A 195 10.41 3.95 10.69
C GLY A 195 10.45 5.29 11.42
N LEU A 196 11.18 5.39 12.54
CA LEU A 196 11.17 6.54 13.47
C LEU A 196 11.90 7.79 12.98
N LEU A 197 12.83 7.63 12.03
CA LEU A 197 13.72 8.70 11.59
C LEU A 197 13.41 9.14 10.15
N ASN A 198 13.75 10.40 9.86
CA ASN A 198 13.65 11.03 8.55
C ASN A 198 14.84 10.73 7.62
N ILE A 199 15.74 9.84 8.04
CA ILE A 199 16.85 9.28 7.27
C ILE A 199 16.78 7.75 7.29
N THR A 200 17.62 7.06 6.52
CA THR A 200 17.66 5.59 6.48
C THR A 200 19.02 5.09 6.95
N ASP A 201 19.16 4.92 8.26
CA ASP A 201 20.41 4.62 8.99
C ASP A 201 20.31 3.32 9.80
N SER A 202 19.65 2.31 9.24
CA SER A 202 19.33 1.06 9.95
C SER A 202 20.56 0.40 10.58
N LYS A 203 20.54 0.15 11.90
CA LYS A 203 21.58 -0.65 12.57
C LYS A 203 21.60 -2.11 12.07
N LEU A 204 20.44 -2.64 11.65
CA LEU A 204 20.31 -4.01 11.16
C LEU A 204 20.78 -4.16 9.71
N TYR A 205 20.49 -3.17 8.86
CA TYR A 205 20.72 -3.26 7.42
C TYR A 205 21.84 -2.35 6.90
N GLY A 206 22.40 -1.48 7.74
CA GLY A 206 23.28 -0.40 7.32
C GLY A 206 22.51 0.81 6.77
N ALA A 207 23.24 1.93 6.62
CA ALA A 207 22.70 3.14 6.02
C ALA A 207 22.43 2.95 4.53
N ALA A 208 21.35 3.55 4.02
CA ALA A 208 21.13 3.71 2.59
C ALA A 208 21.75 5.03 2.11
N HIS A 209 22.11 5.08 0.84
CA HIS A 209 22.80 6.19 0.21
C HIS A 209 21.98 6.72 -0.98
N SER A 210 22.08 8.02 -1.25
CA SER A 210 21.38 8.66 -2.36
C SER A 210 22.00 8.30 -3.71
N ALA A 211 21.16 7.99 -4.70
CA ALA A 211 21.57 7.78 -6.10
C ALA A 211 22.14 9.06 -6.75
N TRP A 212 21.80 10.24 -6.24
CA TRP A 212 22.36 11.52 -6.72
C TRP A 212 23.81 11.71 -6.29
N ASN A 213 24.12 11.29 -5.05
CA ASN A 213 25.46 11.34 -4.48
C ASN A 213 25.51 10.44 -3.25
N THR A 214 26.37 9.42 -3.29
CA THR A 214 26.45 8.39 -2.25
C THR A 214 26.96 8.91 -0.90
N ALA A 215 27.53 10.12 -0.83
CA ALA A 215 27.86 10.74 0.45
C ALA A 215 26.64 11.24 1.24
N TYR A 216 25.45 11.30 0.62
CA TYR A 216 24.24 11.91 1.16
C TYR A 216 23.12 10.92 1.43
N GLN A 217 22.23 11.30 2.36
CA GLN A 217 21.05 10.52 2.73
C GLN A 217 19.99 10.54 1.63
N PRO A 218 19.35 9.41 1.30
CA PRO A 218 18.17 9.38 0.42
C PRO A 218 16.87 9.75 1.15
N GLY A 219 16.95 10.16 2.42
CA GLY A 219 15.82 10.44 3.28
C GLY A 219 15.25 9.20 3.95
N GLY A 220 14.13 9.39 4.66
CA GLY A 220 13.52 8.35 5.45
C GLY A 220 12.08 8.68 5.86
N SER A 221 11.30 7.68 6.28
CA SER A 221 11.75 6.30 6.48
C SER A 221 11.70 5.40 5.22
N SER A 222 11.29 5.91 4.05
CA SER A 222 11.26 5.13 2.79
C SER A 222 12.47 5.39 1.88
N GLY A 223 13.65 5.70 2.44
CA GLY A 223 14.84 6.06 1.66
C GLY A 223 15.34 4.95 0.72
N GLY A 224 15.21 3.68 1.12
CA GLY A 224 15.52 2.57 0.23
C GLY A 224 14.63 2.53 -1.01
N SER A 225 13.36 2.87 -0.88
CA SER A 225 12.44 2.99 -2.02
C SER A 225 12.83 4.15 -2.93
N ALA A 226 13.11 5.32 -2.35
CA ALA A 226 13.45 6.51 -3.13
C ALA A 226 14.77 6.35 -3.91
N THR A 227 15.83 5.85 -3.27
CA THR A 227 17.09 5.62 -3.98
C THR A 227 16.97 4.57 -5.08
N SER A 228 16.16 3.50 -4.86
CA SER A 228 15.94 2.46 -5.87
C SER A 228 15.17 2.99 -7.10
N VAL A 229 14.26 3.94 -6.92
CA VAL A 229 13.52 4.56 -8.03
C VAL A 229 14.36 5.62 -8.73
N ALA A 230 15.09 6.45 -7.98
CA ALA A 230 15.96 7.48 -8.53
C ALA A 230 17.12 6.89 -9.34
N ASP A 231 17.71 5.79 -8.87
CA ASP A 231 18.71 5.01 -9.60
C ASP A 231 18.11 4.28 -10.82
N GLY A 232 16.80 4.07 -10.83
CA GLY A 232 16.06 3.37 -11.88
C GLY A 232 16.18 1.85 -11.81
N MET A 233 16.41 1.28 -10.61
CA MET A 233 16.32 -0.17 -10.38
C MET A 233 14.91 -0.70 -10.66
N VAL A 234 13.91 0.12 -10.39
CA VAL A 234 12.48 -0.09 -10.68
C VAL A 234 11.83 1.25 -11.07
N PRO A 235 10.75 1.26 -11.88
CA PRO A 235 10.09 2.49 -12.29
C PRO A 235 9.35 3.21 -11.15
N LEU A 236 8.92 2.46 -10.13
CA LEU A 236 8.34 2.97 -8.89
C LEU A 236 8.53 1.96 -7.75
N ALA A 237 8.51 2.44 -6.51
CA ALA A 237 8.64 1.60 -5.32
C ALA A 237 7.74 2.12 -4.21
N THR A 238 7.12 1.22 -3.46
CA THR A 238 6.14 1.65 -2.45
C THR A 238 6.79 2.14 -1.17
N GLY A 239 6.06 2.98 -0.44
CA GLY A 239 6.45 3.56 0.84
C GLY A 239 5.25 3.69 1.78
N ASN A 240 5.51 4.16 3.00
CA ASN A 240 4.47 4.65 3.90
C ASN A 240 4.93 5.94 4.56
N ASP A 241 3.96 6.80 4.86
CA ASP A 241 4.16 8.15 5.34
C ASP A 241 3.36 8.36 6.63
N ALA A 242 4.07 8.52 7.76
CA ALA A 242 3.50 8.83 9.08
C ALA A 242 3.92 10.22 9.60
N GLY A 243 4.99 10.79 9.04
CA GLY A 243 5.48 12.13 9.36
C GLY A 243 6.23 12.77 8.19
N GLY A 244 6.03 12.30 6.96
CA GLY A 244 6.79 12.70 5.76
C GLY A 244 7.57 11.57 5.09
N SER A 245 7.42 10.33 5.53
CA SER A 245 8.30 9.23 5.11
C SER A 245 8.18 8.79 3.64
N ILE A 246 7.31 9.41 2.84
CA ILE A 246 7.34 9.36 1.35
C ILE A 246 7.83 10.71 0.81
N ARG A 247 7.27 11.81 1.32
CA ARG A 247 7.59 13.16 0.81
C ARG A 247 9.04 13.61 1.05
N ILE A 248 9.62 13.28 2.21
CA ILE A 248 11.01 13.60 2.56
C ILE A 248 11.98 12.87 1.62
N PRO A 249 11.93 11.53 1.48
CA PRO A 249 12.73 10.83 0.49
C PRO A 249 12.53 11.33 -0.94
N ALA A 250 11.28 11.62 -1.35
CA ALA A 250 10.98 12.17 -2.66
C ALA A 250 11.71 13.50 -2.92
N SER A 251 11.68 14.42 -1.95
CA SER A 251 12.38 15.71 -2.01
C SER A 251 13.89 15.53 -2.22
N TRP A 252 14.52 14.68 -1.40
CA TRP A 252 15.98 14.46 -1.41
C TRP A 252 16.47 13.49 -2.49
N SER A 253 15.57 12.83 -3.21
CA SER A 253 15.89 11.91 -4.30
C SER A 253 15.37 12.41 -5.65
N GLY A 254 14.79 13.61 -5.72
CA GLY A 254 14.26 14.17 -6.97
C GLY A 254 13.16 13.32 -7.57
N LEU A 255 12.15 12.95 -6.77
CA LEU A 255 11.01 12.12 -7.16
C LEU A 255 9.68 12.79 -6.77
N ILE A 256 8.59 12.19 -7.25
CA ILE A 256 7.23 12.54 -6.86
C ILE A 256 6.82 11.67 -5.67
N GLY A 257 6.43 12.33 -4.58
CA GLY A 257 5.99 11.67 -3.35
C GLY A 257 4.60 12.13 -2.94
N LEU A 258 3.57 11.32 -3.21
CA LEU A 258 2.21 11.58 -2.75
C LEU A 258 1.96 10.90 -1.40
N LYS A 259 1.44 11.68 -0.44
CA LYS A 259 0.85 11.26 0.82
C LYS A 259 -0.67 11.37 0.66
N PRO A 260 -1.38 10.26 0.38
CA PRO A 260 -2.83 10.32 0.13
C PRO A 260 -3.63 10.72 1.37
N THR A 261 -4.88 11.13 1.17
CA THR A 261 -5.85 11.34 2.24
C THR A 261 -5.89 10.12 3.16
N GLN A 262 -5.89 10.36 4.47
CA GLN A 262 -5.96 9.31 5.49
C GLN A 262 -7.10 8.30 5.20
N GLY A 263 -6.76 7.02 5.09
CA GLY A 263 -7.72 5.93 4.85
C GLY A 263 -8.22 5.78 3.41
N VAL A 264 -7.77 6.61 2.46
CA VAL A 264 -8.21 6.54 1.05
C VAL A 264 -7.65 5.32 0.31
N ILE A 265 -6.49 4.82 0.73
CA ILE A 265 -5.86 3.64 0.13
C ILE A 265 -6.39 2.36 0.78
N LEU A 266 -6.67 1.35 -0.05
CA LEU A 266 -7.26 0.10 0.41
C LEU A 266 -6.28 -0.67 1.31
N GLY A 267 -6.63 -0.76 2.59
CA GLY A 267 -5.81 -1.39 3.63
C GLY A 267 -5.36 -0.41 4.71
N ASP A 268 -5.41 0.89 4.42
CA ASP A 268 -5.12 1.92 5.40
C ASP A 268 -6.27 2.08 6.41
N SER A 269 -5.92 2.49 7.62
CA SER A 269 -6.89 2.81 8.65
C SER A 269 -7.55 4.15 8.35
N SER A 270 -8.87 4.22 8.52
CA SER A 270 -9.63 5.47 8.48
C SER A 270 -9.88 6.05 9.87
N SER A 271 -9.21 5.53 10.92
CA SER A 271 -9.30 6.10 12.27
C SER A 271 -8.76 7.52 12.27
N ALA A 272 -9.41 8.44 12.96
CA ALA A 272 -8.92 9.82 13.11
C ALA A 272 -7.51 9.87 13.71
N THR A 273 -7.16 8.88 14.54
CA THR A 273 -5.85 8.74 15.20
C THR A 273 -4.80 7.98 14.38
N ALA A 274 -5.07 7.62 13.13
CA ALA A 274 -4.14 6.86 12.30
C ALA A 274 -3.29 7.76 11.40
N HIS A 275 -2.07 8.09 11.79
CA HIS A 275 -1.25 9.07 11.05
C HIS A 275 -0.51 8.49 9.83
N GLY A 276 -0.39 7.16 9.76
CA GLY A 276 0.30 6.45 8.68
C GLY A 276 -0.59 6.15 7.47
N VAL A 277 -0.10 6.44 6.28
CA VAL A 277 -0.71 6.05 4.99
C VAL A 277 0.30 5.31 4.10
N ASN A 278 -0.18 4.46 3.19
CA ASN A 278 0.67 3.75 2.22
C ASN A 278 0.52 4.34 0.82
N PHE A 279 1.64 4.52 0.10
CA PHE A 279 1.64 4.87 -1.31
C PHE A 279 2.99 4.49 -1.96
N ALA A 280 3.61 5.38 -2.75
CA ALA A 280 4.85 5.11 -3.47
C ALA A 280 5.67 6.37 -3.79
N GLU A 281 6.95 6.11 -4.07
CA GLU A 281 7.87 6.98 -4.79
C GLU A 281 7.71 6.71 -6.28
N THR A 282 7.53 7.75 -7.10
CA THR A 282 7.27 7.63 -8.54
C THR A 282 8.04 8.69 -9.34
N LYS A 283 8.15 8.49 -10.66
CA LYS A 283 8.81 9.43 -11.58
C LYS A 283 7.85 10.27 -12.42
N THR A 284 6.62 9.78 -12.63
CA THR A 284 5.63 10.44 -13.48
C THR A 284 4.29 10.63 -12.79
N MET A 285 3.54 11.66 -13.18
CA MET A 285 2.18 11.85 -12.67
C MET A 285 1.22 10.79 -13.19
N ALA A 286 1.41 10.32 -14.44
CA ALA A 286 0.62 9.22 -14.99
C ALA A 286 0.73 7.94 -14.14
N ASP A 287 1.94 7.56 -13.72
CA ASP A 287 2.14 6.42 -12.82
C ASP A 287 1.50 6.67 -11.44
N THR A 288 1.66 7.89 -10.90
CA THR A 288 1.04 8.31 -9.63
C THR A 288 -0.47 8.14 -9.66
N GLU A 289 -1.14 8.66 -10.69
CA GLU A 289 -2.60 8.64 -10.81
C GLU A 289 -3.15 7.24 -11.06
N ALA A 290 -2.49 6.47 -11.94
CA ALA A 290 -2.87 5.09 -12.21
C ALA A 290 -2.71 4.21 -10.95
N LEU A 291 -1.63 4.41 -10.18
CA LEU A 291 -1.40 3.69 -8.93
C LEU A 291 -2.43 4.08 -7.87
N PHE A 292 -2.71 5.38 -7.71
CA PHE A 292 -3.75 5.84 -6.80
C PHE A 292 -5.10 5.24 -7.16
N THR A 293 -5.48 5.27 -8.43
CA THR A 293 -6.73 4.67 -8.91
C THR A 293 -6.79 3.17 -8.63
N ALA A 294 -5.70 2.44 -8.86
CA ALA A 294 -5.62 1.00 -8.62
C ALA A 294 -5.70 0.62 -7.13
N LEU A 295 -5.18 1.48 -6.25
CA LEU A 295 -5.13 1.23 -4.81
C LEU A 295 -6.26 1.89 -4.02
N LYS A 296 -6.98 2.84 -4.59
CA LYS A 296 -8.04 3.60 -3.92
C LYS A 296 -9.14 2.68 -3.41
N ASN A 297 -9.54 2.91 -2.17
CA ASN A 297 -10.70 2.28 -1.58
C ASN A 297 -11.97 2.86 -2.25
N PRO A 298 -12.79 2.04 -2.92
CA PRO A 298 -13.98 2.54 -3.63
C PRO A 298 -15.06 3.10 -2.69
N LYS A 299 -14.91 2.91 -1.37
CA LYS A 299 -15.83 3.45 -0.35
C LYS A 299 -15.43 4.84 0.14
N THR A 300 -14.21 5.30 -0.12
CA THR A 300 -13.77 6.63 0.29
C THR A 300 -14.06 7.63 -0.82
N ALA A 301 -14.78 8.69 -0.47
CA ALA A 301 -15.04 9.79 -1.39
C ALA A 301 -13.76 10.59 -1.63
N THR A 302 -13.56 11.01 -2.87
CA THR A 302 -12.61 12.06 -3.24
C THR A 302 -13.38 13.07 -4.07
N THR A 303 -13.01 14.33 -3.98
CA THR A 303 -13.56 15.40 -4.80
C THR A 303 -12.79 15.43 -6.11
N ALA A 304 -13.49 15.52 -7.25
CA ALA A 304 -12.84 15.68 -8.54
C ALA A 304 -12.09 17.01 -8.58
N ALA A 305 -10.93 17.04 -9.26
CA ALA A 305 -10.24 18.29 -9.53
C ALA A 305 -11.12 19.20 -10.40
N PRO A 306 -11.00 20.53 -10.28
CA PRO A 306 -11.64 21.45 -11.21
C PRO A 306 -11.06 21.25 -12.62
N GLU A 307 -11.86 21.52 -13.65
CA GLU A 307 -11.41 21.41 -15.06
C GLU A 307 -10.22 22.34 -15.36
N SER A 308 -10.18 23.50 -14.70
CA SER A 308 -9.09 24.47 -14.80
C SER A 308 -8.59 24.89 -13.44
N LEU A 309 -7.26 25.03 -13.32
CA LEU A 309 -6.61 25.60 -12.15
C LEU A 309 -6.52 27.13 -12.20
N LYS A 310 -6.83 27.75 -13.36
CA LYS A 310 -6.72 29.21 -13.54
C LYS A 310 -7.63 29.94 -12.55
N GLY A 311 -7.08 30.94 -11.88
CA GLY A 311 -7.77 31.72 -10.85
C GLY A 311 -7.86 31.05 -9.47
N LEU A 312 -7.49 29.78 -9.34
CA LEU A 312 -7.42 29.11 -8.04
C LEU A 312 -6.38 29.81 -7.15
N THR A 313 -6.72 30.00 -5.88
CA THR A 313 -5.81 30.64 -4.91
C THR A 313 -4.93 29.61 -4.23
N VAL A 314 -3.62 29.83 -4.27
CA VAL A 314 -2.58 29.07 -3.57
C VAL A 314 -2.02 29.94 -2.45
N ALA A 315 -2.18 29.51 -1.21
CA ALA A 315 -1.40 30.06 -0.11
C ALA A 315 0.03 29.53 -0.20
N TYR A 316 1.03 30.33 0.15
CA TYR A 316 2.40 29.83 0.33
C TYR A 316 3.05 30.41 1.58
N THR A 317 4.01 29.67 2.14
CA THR A 317 4.93 30.19 3.15
C THR A 317 6.25 29.43 3.07
N THR A 318 7.34 30.12 3.42
CA THR A 318 8.68 29.52 3.60
C THR A 318 9.11 29.51 5.05
N LYS A 319 8.23 29.89 5.99
CA LYS A 319 8.54 29.90 7.42
C LYS A 319 8.46 28.49 7.96
N SER A 320 9.47 28.08 8.73
CA SER A 320 9.42 26.78 9.41
C SER A 320 8.25 26.77 10.41
N PRO A 321 7.39 25.73 10.39
CA PRO A 321 6.28 25.62 11.34
C PRO A 321 6.76 25.42 12.78
N VAL A 322 8.04 25.12 12.99
CA VAL A 322 8.65 24.95 14.32
C VAL A 322 9.74 25.99 14.62
N GLY A 323 9.81 27.07 13.85
CA GLY A 323 10.75 28.17 14.08
C GLY A 323 12.22 27.85 13.79
N THR A 324 12.52 26.72 13.14
CA THR A 324 13.89 26.36 12.73
C THR A 324 14.33 27.09 11.45
N PRO A 325 15.64 27.21 11.19
CA PRO A 325 16.13 27.80 9.95
C PRO A 325 15.65 27.07 8.69
N VAL A 326 15.45 27.84 7.62
CA VAL A 326 15.10 27.33 6.28
C VAL A 326 16.17 27.82 5.31
N SER A 327 16.75 26.90 4.53
CA SER A 327 17.84 27.22 3.62
C SER A 327 17.39 28.14 2.48
N ALA A 328 18.34 28.90 1.93
CA ALA A 328 18.08 29.74 0.78
C ALA A 328 17.65 28.92 -0.46
N ASP A 329 18.11 27.67 -0.61
CA ASP A 329 17.67 26.76 -1.67
C ASP A 329 16.18 26.41 -1.53
N ALA A 330 15.73 26.07 -0.32
CA ALA A 330 14.31 25.78 -0.05
C ALA A 330 13.41 27.00 -0.33
N VAL A 331 13.85 28.20 0.08
CA VAL A 331 13.15 29.46 -0.22
C VAL A 331 13.09 29.71 -1.73
N ARG A 332 14.22 29.56 -2.45
CA ARG A 332 14.28 29.74 -3.90
C ARG A 332 13.38 28.77 -4.64
N ALA A 333 13.35 27.49 -4.26
CA ALA A 333 12.49 26.50 -4.87
C ALA A 333 11.00 26.90 -4.79
N VAL A 334 10.55 27.37 -3.61
CA VAL A 334 9.19 27.89 -3.45
C VAL A 334 8.96 29.15 -4.28
N GLN A 335 9.90 30.09 -4.30
CA GLN A 335 9.77 31.33 -5.09
C GLN A 335 9.69 31.07 -6.60
N GLN A 336 10.42 30.06 -7.10
CA GLN A 336 10.32 29.61 -8.49
C GLN A 336 8.94 29.00 -8.77
N ALA A 337 8.46 28.12 -7.87
CA ALA A 337 7.11 27.56 -7.98
C ALA A 337 6.02 28.66 -7.94
N VAL A 338 6.13 29.64 -7.04
CA VAL A 338 5.23 30.81 -6.97
C VAL A 338 5.21 31.58 -8.28
N SER A 339 6.39 31.84 -8.86
CA SER A 339 6.52 32.56 -10.12
C SER A 339 5.88 31.78 -11.28
N PHE A 340 6.16 30.48 -11.37
CA PHE A 340 5.56 29.58 -12.34
C PHE A 340 4.03 29.53 -12.22
N LEU A 341 3.49 29.34 -11.02
CA LEU A 341 2.05 29.29 -10.77
C LEU A 341 1.34 30.59 -11.19
N LYS A 342 1.95 31.76 -10.91
CA LYS A 342 1.43 33.06 -11.38
C LYS A 342 1.39 33.14 -12.90
N GLN A 343 2.43 32.65 -13.59
CA GLN A 343 2.46 32.58 -15.06
C GLN A 343 1.38 31.66 -15.62
N GLN A 344 1.05 30.56 -14.93
CA GLN A 344 -0.07 29.67 -15.27
C GLN A 344 -1.45 30.23 -14.91
N GLY A 345 -1.51 31.45 -14.37
CA GLY A 345 -2.76 32.16 -14.07
C GLY A 345 -3.42 31.78 -12.75
N LEU A 346 -2.70 31.12 -11.83
CA LEU A 346 -3.14 30.94 -10.45
C LEU A 346 -2.91 32.22 -9.64
N GLN A 347 -3.74 32.44 -8.63
CA GLN A 347 -3.50 33.50 -7.65
C GLN A 347 -2.62 32.93 -6.54
N VAL A 348 -1.53 33.60 -6.20
CA VAL A 348 -0.59 33.08 -5.21
C VAL A 348 -0.36 34.14 -4.12
N LYS A 349 -0.65 33.78 -2.86
CA LYS A 349 -0.64 34.69 -1.71
C LYS A 349 0.22 34.13 -0.58
N GLU A 350 1.04 34.98 0.02
CA GLU A 350 1.84 34.59 1.18
C GLU A 350 0.96 34.55 2.42
N VAL A 351 0.74 33.36 2.98
CA VAL A 351 -0.15 33.12 4.11
C VAL A 351 0.36 31.94 4.92
N ASP A 352 0.54 32.17 6.22
CA ASP A 352 0.90 31.11 7.16
C ASP A 352 -0.34 30.28 7.55
N PRO A 353 -0.23 28.94 7.64
CA PRO A 353 -1.34 28.10 8.09
C PRO A 353 -1.69 28.38 9.56
N PRO A 354 -2.97 28.29 9.96
CA PRO A 354 -3.45 28.70 11.29
C PRO A 354 -3.22 27.64 12.38
N VAL A 355 -2.05 27.00 12.38
CA VAL A 355 -1.72 25.91 13.32
C VAL A 355 -0.40 26.17 14.03
N ASP A 356 -0.30 25.70 15.27
CA ASP A 356 0.95 25.72 16.03
C ASP A 356 1.76 24.46 15.70
N GLY A 357 2.78 24.60 14.86
CA GLY A 357 3.61 23.47 14.46
C GLY A 357 4.47 22.90 15.60
N VAL A 358 4.87 23.72 16.58
CA VAL A 358 5.64 23.25 17.74
C VAL A 358 4.76 22.37 18.61
N ALA A 359 3.54 22.80 18.89
CA ALA A 359 2.60 22.04 19.70
C ALA A 359 2.20 20.72 19.01
N LEU A 360 1.90 20.77 17.70
CA LEU A 360 1.63 19.57 16.90
C LEU A 360 2.80 18.56 16.92
N MET A 361 4.04 19.04 16.87
CA MET A 361 5.20 18.16 16.95
C MET A 361 5.41 17.56 18.35
N LYS A 362 5.10 18.29 19.42
CA LYS A 362 5.09 17.73 20.79
C LYS A 362 4.06 16.60 20.91
N ASP A 363 2.87 16.79 20.35
CA ASP A 363 1.82 15.76 20.31
C ASP A 363 2.22 14.56 19.47
N TYR A 364 2.81 14.79 18.30
CA TYR A 364 3.35 13.74 17.43
C TYR A 364 4.29 12.81 18.20
N TYR A 365 5.29 13.35 18.90
CA TYR A 365 6.23 12.53 19.68
C TYR A 365 5.59 11.86 20.90
N LEU A 366 4.62 12.51 21.55
CA LEU A 366 3.87 11.90 22.64
C LEU A 366 3.13 10.65 22.15
N LEU A 367 2.53 10.70 20.95
CA LEU A 367 1.86 9.56 20.34
C LEU A 367 2.87 8.48 19.91
N ASP A 368 4.04 8.86 19.40
CA ASP A 368 5.12 7.94 19.00
C ASP A 368 5.74 7.14 20.16
N THR A 369 5.52 7.53 21.42
CA THR A 369 5.88 6.67 22.57
C THR A 369 5.23 5.28 22.50
N SER A 370 4.11 5.15 21.77
CA SER A 370 3.47 3.85 21.49
C SER A 370 4.35 2.92 20.64
N VAL A 371 5.22 3.46 19.79
CA VAL A 371 6.20 2.72 18.99
C VAL A 371 7.26 2.09 19.90
N GLY A 372 7.77 2.82 20.90
CA GLY A 372 8.68 2.28 21.90
C GLY A 372 8.06 1.14 22.72
N SER A 373 6.80 1.32 23.14
CA SER A 373 6.02 0.24 23.76
C SER A 373 5.87 -0.99 22.85
N LEU A 374 5.65 -0.80 21.54
CA LEU A 374 5.57 -1.87 20.56
C LEU A 374 6.91 -2.59 20.38
N SER A 375 8.03 -1.86 20.31
CA SER A 375 9.39 -2.44 20.25
C SER A 375 9.64 -3.38 21.43
N ASN A 376 9.30 -2.95 22.65
CA ASN A 376 9.43 -3.79 23.82
C ASN A 376 8.47 -5.00 23.78
N TYR A 377 7.22 -4.82 23.35
CA TYR A 377 6.29 -5.94 23.18
C TYR A 377 6.83 -7.00 22.19
N LEU A 378 7.35 -6.57 21.04
CA LEU A 378 7.91 -7.47 20.04
C LEU A 378 9.16 -8.19 20.58
N THR A 379 10.03 -7.48 21.28
CA THR A 379 11.21 -8.06 21.94
C THR A 379 10.80 -9.13 22.95
N GLN A 380 9.84 -8.85 23.82
CA GLN A 380 9.31 -9.84 24.76
C GLN A 380 8.68 -11.03 24.05
N PHE A 381 7.96 -10.79 22.95
CA PHE A 381 7.29 -11.84 22.20
C PHE A 381 8.30 -12.80 21.55
N TYR A 382 9.35 -12.29 20.91
CA TYR A 382 10.32 -13.11 20.17
C TYR A 382 11.48 -13.60 21.05
N GLN A 383 12.04 -12.74 21.90
CA GLN A 383 13.24 -13.02 22.71
C GLN A 383 12.93 -13.53 24.13
N LYS A 384 11.66 -13.50 24.56
CA LYS A 384 11.22 -13.94 25.90
C LYS A 384 11.88 -13.19 27.06
N ARG A 385 12.37 -11.98 26.80
CA ARG A 385 12.90 -11.04 27.81
C ARG A 385 12.46 -9.61 27.50
N ALA A 386 12.54 -8.73 28.50
CA ALA A 386 12.34 -7.30 28.28
C ALA A 386 13.42 -6.74 27.33
N MET A 387 13.04 -5.68 26.61
CA MET A 387 13.96 -4.89 25.81
C MET A 387 14.93 -4.12 26.71
N THR A 388 16.19 -4.03 26.32
CA THR A 388 17.21 -3.18 26.93
C THR A 388 17.61 -2.08 25.96
N LYS A 389 18.33 -1.06 26.45
CA LYS A 389 18.82 0.03 25.59
C LYS A 389 19.76 -0.43 24.48
N ASP A 390 20.48 -1.54 24.68
CA ASP A 390 21.43 -2.06 23.68
C ASP A 390 20.74 -2.76 22.50
N ASP A 391 19.46 -3.13 22.65
CA ASP A 391 18.67 -3.81 21.63
C ASP A 391 18.19 -2.86 20.51
N VAL A 392 18.07 -1.57 20.81
CA VAL A 392 17.37 -0.58 19.98
C VAL A 392 18.15 0.72 19.85
N SER A 393 17.70 1.62 18.98
CA SER A 393 18.24 2.97 18.89
C SER A 393 17.98 3.78 20.18
N PRO A 394 18.83 4.77 20.51
CA PRO A 394 18.61 5.67 21.64
C PRO A 394 17.22 6.33 21.62
N MET A 395 16.75 6.77 20.43
CA MET A 395 15.42 7.37 20.27
C MET A 395 14.31 6.39 20.65
N ASN A 396 14.37 5.14 20.19
CA ASN A 396 13.39 4.12 20.50
C ASN A 396 13.40 3.74 21.99
N TRP A 397 14.60 3.66 22.60
CA TRP A 397 14.74 3.49 24.06
C TRP A 397 14.08 4.65 24.84
N GLY A 398 14.39 5.90 24.46
CA GLY A 398 13.80 7.08 25.07
C GLY A 398 12.27 7.11 24.98
N LEU A 399 11.71 6.79 23.80
CA LEU A 399 10.27 6.67 23.58
C LEU A 399 9.65 5.56 24.45
N TYR A 400 10.30 4.40 24.56
CA TYR A 400 9.83 3.30 25.42
C TYR A 400 9.81 3.70 26.89
N GLN A 401 10.88 4.33 27.38
CA GLN A 401 10.97 4.77 28.77
C GLN A 401 9.92 5.86 29.09
N ALA A 402 9.76 6.85 28.21
CA ALA A 402 8.72 7.86 28.34
C ALA A 402 7.30 7.27 28.29
N SER A 403 7.09 6.21 27.49
CA SER A 403 5.77 5.56 27.35
C SER A 403 5.19 5.04 28.67
N LYS A 404 6.05 4.73 29.65
CA LYS A 404 5.65 4.26 30.99
C LYS A 404 4.95 5.35 31.82
N ASN A 405 5.18 6.62 31.48
CA ASN A 405 4.66 7.79 32.21
C ASN A 405 3.58 8.55 31.42
N VAL A 406 3.32 8.19 30.16
CA VAL A 406 2.28 8.82 29.34
C VAL A 406 0.92 8.22 29.68
N THR A 407 0.04 9.03 30.28
CA THR A 407 -1.31 8.60 30.67
C THR A 407 -2.29 8.60 29.49
N THR A 408 -3.43 7.91 29.66
CA THR A 408 -4.51 7.90 28.68
C THR A 408 -5.07 9.31 28.44
N GLU A 409 -5.16 10.12 29.49
CA GLU A 409 -5.67 11.50 29.44
C GLU A 409 -4.74 12.38 28.61
N ARG A 410 -3.42 12.26 28.80
CA ARG A 410 -2.43 13.00 27.97
C ARG A 410 -2.53 12.62 26.50
N ARG A 411 -2.71 11.32 26.19
CA ARG A 411 -2.94 10.88 24.80
C ARG A 411 -4.25 11.40 24.24
N ALA A 412 -5.31 11.43 25.04
CA ALA A 412 -6.61 11.96 24.62
C ALA A 412 -6.52 13.47 24.33
N ALA A 413 -5.80 14.22 25.17
CA ALA A 413 -5.56 15.65 24.97
C ALA A 413 -4.79 15.92 23.66
N ALA A 414 -3.68 15.21 23.41
CA ALA A 414 -2.92 15.31 22.16
C ALA A 414 -3.79 15.02 20.92
N ASN A 415 -4.60 13.95 20.98
CA ASN A 415 -5.52 13.65 19.87
C ASN A 415 -6.60 14.73 19.68
N ALA A 416 -7.08 15.36 20.75
CA ALA A 416 -8.06 16.45 20.67
C ALA A 416 -7.44 17.72 20.07
N GLU A 417 -6.19 18.03 20.41
CA GLU A 417 -5.45 19.16 19.84
C GLU A 417 -5.17 18.95 18.34
N ILE A 418 -4.74 17.74 17.95
CA ILE A 418 -4.61 17.36 16.54
C ILE A 418 -5.95 17.47 15.78
N ALA A 419 -7.06 17.05 16.40
CA ALA A 419 -8.38 17.18 15.80
C ALA A 419 -8.77 18.66 15.59
N ALA A 420 -8.50 19.52 16.57
CA ALA A 420 -8.72 20.96 16.44
C ALA A 420 -7.85 21.58 15.34
N ALA A 421 -6.60 21.16 15.19
CA ALA A 421 -5.74 21.59 14.09
C ALA A 421 -6.27 21.12 12.73
N ALA A 422 -6.82 19.91 12.64
CA ALA A 422 -7.45 19.41 11.43
C ALA A 422 -8.68 20.23 11.03
N GLU A 423 -9.49 20.68 11.99
CA GLU A 423 -10.62 21.59 11.75
C GLU A 423 -10.15 22.96 11.25
N LYS A 424 -9.11 23.54 11.88
CA LYS A 424 -8.53 24.82 11.44
C LYS A 424 -7.99 24.74 10.01
N MET A 425 -7.31 23.66 9.65
CA MET A 425 -6.81 23.45 8.29
C MET A 425 -7.95 23.21 7.29
N ALA A 426 -9.01 22.51 7.68
CA ALA A 426 -10.20 22.37 6.83
C ALA A 426 -10.86 23.73 6.53
N THR A 427 -10.97 24.62 7.52
CA THR A 427 -11.43 26.00 7.32
C THR A 427 -10.45 26.81 6.47
N PHE A 428 -9.14 26.67 6.70
CA PHE A 428 -8.11 27.32 5.90
C PHE A 428 -8.26 26.98 4.41
N HIS A 429 -8.48 25.70 4.09
CA HIS A 429 -8.62 25.25 2.71
C HIS A 429 -9.92 25.66 2.01
N GLN A 430 -10.93 26.14 2.76
CA GLN A 430 -12.10 26.79 2.13
C GLN A 430 -11.72 28.13 1.49
N THR A 431 -10.70 28.82 2.05
CA THR A 431 -10.19 30.08 1.51
C THR A 431 -9.01 29.85 0.56
N TYR A 432 -8.13 28.91 0.91
CA TYR A 432 -6.90 28.58 0.18
C TYR A 432 -6.89 27.09 -0.20
N PRO A 433 -7.50 26.70 -1.34
CA PRO A 433 -7.59 25.29 -1.75
C PRO A 433 -6.26 24.54 -1.77
N LEU A 434 -5.14 25.26 -1.93
CA LEU A 434 -3.78 24.74 -1.89
C LEU A 434 -2.92 25.54 -0.91
N LEU A 435 -2.03 24.84 -0.20
CA LEU A 435 -0.91 25.39 0.55
C LEU A 435 0.40 24.90 -0.05
N LEU A 436 1.27 25.82 -0.46
CA LEU A 436 2.61 25.57 -0.99
C LEU A 436 3.68 25.86 0.08
N THR A 437 4.53 24.88 0.37
CA THR A 437 5.70 25.02 1.25
C THR A 437 6.92 24.37 0.61
N PRO A 438 8.14 24.56 1.12
CA PRO A 438 9.20 23.60 0.86
C PRO A 438 8.74 22.21 1.33
N THR A 439 9.21 21.14 0.67
CA THR A 439 9.03 19.80 1.26
C THR A 439 9.99 19.61 2.43
N THR A 440 11.24 20.07 2.27
CA THR A 440 12.30 20.01 3.28
C THR A 440 12.94 21.38 3.44
N ALA A 441 13.48 21.69 4.62
CA ALA A 441 14.12 22.97 4.91
C ALA A 441 15.52 23.08 4.28
N THR A 442 16.17 21.95 4.01
CA THR A 442 17.48 21.84 3.37
C THR A 442 17.46 20.76 2.30
N THR A 443 18.49 20.73 1.45
CA THR A 443 18.87 19.54 0.69
C THR A 443 19.25 18.40 1.65
N ALA A 444 19.47 17.20 1.09
CA ALA A 444 19.89 16.04 1.88
C ALA A 444 21.12 16.34 2.74
N PRO A 445 21.16 15.88 4.00
CA PRO A 445 22.37 15.89 4.81
C PRO A 445 23.32 14.76 4.38
N LEU A 446 24.59 14.86 4.80
CA LEU A 446 25.55 13.78 4.65
C LEU A 446 25.11 12.52 5.41
N VAL A 447 25.52 11.34 4.94
CA VAL A 447 25.32 10.09 5.69
C VAL A 447 26.02 10.12 7.05
N SER A 448 27.12 10.87 7.16
CA SER A 448 27.86 11.08 8.41
C SER A 448 27.22 12.09 9.37
N ASP A 449 26.20 12.85 8.95
CA ASP A 449 25.45 13.73 9.84
C ASP A 449 24.57 12.88 10.76
N PRO A 450 24.80 12.88 12.09
CA PRO A 450 24.06 12.01 12.98
C PRO A 450 22.57 12.39 13.03
N ALA A 451 21.68 11.40 13.13
CA ALA A 451 20.24 11.65 13.31
C ALA A 451 19.93 12.39 14.62
N VAL A 452 20.68 12.07 15.66
CA VAL A 452 20.56 12.64 17.02
C VAL A 452 21.96 13.04 17.48
N LEU A 453 22.09 14.25 18.03
CA LEU A 453 23.39 14.76 18.47
C LEU A 453 23.93 13.94 19.67
N PRO A 454 25.27 13.78 19.80
CA PRO A 454 25.86 12.95 20.86
C PRO A 454 25.40 13.29 22.28
N ALA A 455 25.22 14.58 22.58
CA ALA A 455 24.74 15.03 23.89
C ALA A 455 23.31 14.56 24.19
N ASP A 456 22.46 14.46 23.18
CA ASP A 456 21.07 14.01 23.34
C ASP A 456 20.96 12.49 23.31
N VAL A 457 21.87 11.79 22.60
CA VAL A 457 22.02 10.32 22.72
C VAL A 457 22.25 9.92 24.18
N ALA A 458 23.18 10.57 24.87
CA ALA A 458 23.46 10.27 26.27
C ALA A 458 22.24 10.47 27.20
N LYS A 459 21.42 11.50 26.94
CA LYS A 459 20.18 11.72 27.69
C LYS A 459 19.15 10.63 27.40
N LEU A 460 18.95 10.28 26.13
CA LEU A 460 17.99 9.25 25.72
C LEU A 460 18.35 7.89 26.31
N GLU A 461 19.63 7.51 26.32
CA GLU A 461 20.11 6.25 26.92
C GLU A 461 19.95 6.19 28.45
N ASN A 462 19.74 7.34 29.10
CA ASN A 462 19.55 7.47 30.54
C ASN A 462 18.09 7.84 30.90
N MET A 463 17.14 7.66 29.98
CA MET A 463 15.76 8.16 30.12
C MET A 463 15.03 7.65 31.36
N GLU A 464 15.33 6.43 31.85
CA GLU A 464 14.84 5.90 33.13
C GLU A 464 15.07 6.81 34.34
N ASN A 465 16.16 7.58 34.32
CA ASN A 465 16.59 8.41 35.44
C ASN A 465 16.20 9.89 35.26
N ILE A 466 15.55 10.23 34.14
CA ILE A 466 15.04 11.58 33.86
C ILE A 466 13.65 11.73 34.48
N PRO A 467 13.35 12.82 35.22
CA PRO A 467 12.02 13.08 35.76
C PRO A 467 10.93 13.01 34.69
N ALA A 468 9.80 12.35 35.02
CA ALA A 468 8.74 12.03 34.06
C ALA A 468 8.15 13.25 33.31
N ASP A 469 8.14 14.41 33.96
CA ASP A 469 7.70 15.69 33.41
C ASP A 469 8.69 16.30 32.40
N GLN A 470 9.95 15.88 32.42
CA GLN A 470 11.02 16.34 31.51
C GLN A 470 11.26 15.40 30.32
N GLN A 471 10.88 14.12 30.43
CA GLN A 471 11.19 13.09 29.43
C GLN A 471 10.71 13.45 28.01
N MET A 472 9.52 14.04 27.87
CA MET A 472 9.00 14.43 26.56
C MET A 472 9.76 15.62 25.95
N GLN A 473 10.27 16.53 26.78
CA GLN A 473 11.11 17.63 26.29
C GLN A 473 12.45 17.10 25.77
N VAL A 474 13.04 16.13 26.47
CA VAL A 474 14.27 15.45 26.00
C VAL A 474 14.06 14.77 24.65
N ILE A 475 12.92 14.11 24.44
CA ILE A 475 12.58 13.52 23.12
C ILE A 475 12.49 14.61 22.05
N TYR A 476 11.80 15.72 22.34
CA TYR A 476 11.64 16.83 21.40
C TYR A 476 13.00 17.44 21.02
N ASP A 477 13.83 17.75 22.02
CA ASP A 477 15.17 18.33 21.81
C ASP A 477 16.07 17.38 21.01
N ALA A 478 16.05 16.09 21.34
CA ALA A 478 16.85 15.09 20.66
C ALA A 478 16.49 14.92 19.17
N TRP A 479 15.21 15.07 18.82
CA TRP A 479 14.76 14.96 17.43
C TRP A 479 14.91 16.30 16.68
N LEU A 480 15.10 17.43 17.37
CA LEU A 480 15.11 18.77 16.76
C LEU A 480 16.17 18.93 15.67
N HIS A 481 17.34 18.29 15.81
CA HIS A 481 18.38 18.28 14.77
C HIS A 481 17.89 17.68 13.45
N GLY A 482 17.15 16.56 13.52
CA GLY A 482 16.47 15.95 12.38
C GLY A 482 15.28 16.80 11.90
N LEU A 483 14.43 17.26 12.84
CA LEU A 483 13.25 18.09 12.56
C LEU A 483 13.59 19.32 11.75
N SER A 484 14.68 19.98 12.13
CA SER A 484 15.10 21.25 11.52
C SER A 484 15.30 21.15 10.02
N LYS A 485 15.64 19.96 9.51
CA LYS A 485 15.86 19.67 8.09
C LYS A 485 14.55 19.34 7.36
N THR A 486 13.55 18.80 8.05
CA THR A 486 12.30 18.30 7.46
C THR A 486 11.04 18.70 8.25
N PRO A 487 10.80 20.01 8.53
CA PRO A 487 9.74 20.42 9.45
C PRO A 487 8.35 20.52 8.80
N PHE A 488 8.24 20.41 7.48
CA PHE A 488 7.03 20.79 6.72
C PHE A 488 6.03 19.66 6.50
N THR A 489 6.35 18.41 6.86
CA THR A 489 5.59 17.25 6.38
C THR A 489 4.57 16.71 7.38
N GLN A 490 4.84 16.80 8.68
CA GLN A 490 4.11 16.11 9.74
C GLN A 490 2.68 16.63 9.90
N GLN A 491 2.45 17.92 9.67
CA GLN A 491 1.11 18.53 9.73
C GLN A 491 0.09 17.71 8.93
N ALA A 492 0.39 17.37 7.66
CA ALA A 492 -0.54 16.63 6.79
C ALA A 492 -0.84 15.19 7.28
N ASN A 493 0.07 14.58 8.05
CA ASN A 493 -0.18 13.27 8.68
C ASN A 493 -1.12 13.40 9.88
N LEU A 494 -0.86 14.40 10.72
CA LEU A 494 -1.63 14.67 11.93
C LEU A 494 -3.06 15.09 11.56
N THR A 495 -3.20 16.03 10.63
CA THR A 495 -4.51 16.49 10.17
C THR A 495 -5.20 15.48 9.26
N GLY A 496 -4.46 14.57 8.63
CA GLY A 496 -4.97 13.52 7.73
C GLY A 496 -5.21 13.99 6.28
N GLU A 497 -4.76 15.20 5.96
CA GLU A 497 -4.87 15.84 4.64
C GLU A 497 -3.94 15.21 3.61
N PRO A 498 -4.30 15.18 2.32
CA PRO A 498 -3.37 14.78 1.27
C PRO A 498 -2.27 15.83 1.08
N ALA A 499 -1.06 15.38 0.74
CA ALA A 499 0.06 16.24 0.38
C ALA A 499 0.92 15.61 -0.71
N ILE A 500 1.50 16.39 -1.62
CA ILE A 500 2.39 15.90 -2.68
C ILE A 500 3.68 16.69 -2.69
N SER A 501 4.83 16.00 -2.72
CA SER A 501 6.15 16.58 -3.00
C SER A 501 6.45 16.45 -4.49
N LEU A 502 6.85 17.55 -5.12
CA LEU A 502 7.22 17.63 -6.53
C LEU A 502 8.70 18.00 -6.69
N PRO A 503 9.47 17.30 -7.54
CA PRO A 503 10.91 17.50 -7.67
C PRO A 503 11.21 18.68 -8.61
N THR A 504 11.28 19.91 -8.10
CA THR A 504 11.31 21.11 -8.95
C THR A 504 12.64 21.86 -8.92
N TYR A 505 13.56 21.46 -8.04
CA TYR A 505 14.79 22.21 -7.79
C TYR A 505 16.00 21.30 -7.63
N VAL A 506 17.15 21.77 -8.10
CA VAL A 506 18.48 21.20 -7.84
C VAL A 506 19.37 22.34 -7.36
N SER A 507 20.03 22.15 -6.22
CA SER A 507 20.92 23.15 -5.64
C SER A 507 22.19 23.34 -6.48
N ALA A 508 22.93 24.40 -6.17
CA ALA A 508 24.26 24.61 -6.74
C ALA A 508 25.26 23.48 -6.39
N SER A 509 25.00 22.70 -5.33
CA SER A 509 25.77 21.51 -4.97
C SER A 509 25.30 20.22 -5.67
N GLY A 510 24.34 20.31 -6.60
CA GLY A 510 23.86 19.18 -7.37
C GLY A 510 22.90 18.26 -6.62
N LEU A 511 22.30 18.72 -5.52
CA LEU A 511 21.35 17.93 -4.73
C LEU A 511 19.91 18.38 -4.99
N PRO A 512 18.95 17.45 -5.11
CA PRO A 512 17.57 17.80 -5.36
C PRO A 512 16.88 18.35 -4.10
N LEU A 513 15.85 19.15 -4.32
CA LEU A 513 14.92 19.63 -3.30
C LEU A 513 13.52 19.75 -3.89
N GLY A 514 12.53 19.24 -3.16
CA GLY A 514 11.13 19.28 -3.54
C GLY A 514 10.36 20.48 -2.97
N VAL A 515 9.29 20.85 -3.67
CA VAL A 515 8.22 21.70 -3.11
C VAL A 515 6.99 20.85 -2.80
N GLN A 516 6.26 21.21 -1.76
CA GLN A 516 5.12 20.46 -1.28
C GLN A 516 3.82 21.24 -1.46
N PHE A 517 2.78 20.57 -1.93
CA PHE A 517 1.41 21.07 -1.91
C PHE A 517 0.54 20.26 -0.96
N ASN A 518 -0.22 20.93 -0.10
CA ASN A 518 -1.28 20.34 0.71
C ASN A 518 -2.65 20.82 0.20
N ALA A 519 -3.67 19.98 0.32
CA ALA A 519 -5.06 20.32 0.03
C ALA A 519 -5.99 19.75 1.10
N ALA A 520 -7.27 20.14 1.10
CA ALA A 520 -8.26 19.58 2.02
C ALA A 520 -8.41 18.06 1.86
N LYS A 521 -8.87 17.37 2.92
CA LYS A 521 -9.19 15.92 2.86
C LYS A 521 -10.07 15.58 1.65
N GLY A 522 -9.66 14.55 0.92
CA GLY A 522 -10.36 14.06 -0.27
C GLY A 522 -10.04 14.84 -1.56
N GLN A 523 -9.22 15.89 -1.50
CA GLN A 523 -8.74 16.65 -2.66
C GLN A 523 -7.45 16.05 -3.26
N ASP A 524 -7.21 14.75 -3.11
CA ASP A 524 -6.09 14.06 -3.77
C ASP A 524 -6.06 14.33 -5.29
N PRO A 525 -7.21 14.30 -6.02
CA PRO A 525 -7.21 14.62 -7.45
C PRO A 525 -6.77 16.05 -7.76
N LEU A 526 -7.02 17.03 -6.89
CA LEU A 526 -6.54 18.40 -7.07
C LEU A 526 -5.00 18.44 -7.01
N LEU A 527 -4.39 17.71 -6.07
CA LEU A 527 -2.93 17.62 -5.98
C LEU A 527 -2.33 16.93 -7.21
N MET A 528 -3.00 15.90 -7.74
CA MET A 528 -2.59 15.26 -9.00
C MET A 528 -2.65 16.25 -10.16
N LYS A 529 -3.74 17.02 -10.28
CA LYS A 529 -3.87 18.08 -11.30
C LYS A 529 -2.76 19.13 -11.22
N VAL A 530 -2.35 19.51 -10.00
CA VAL A 530 -1.19 20.41 -9.81
C VAL A 530 0.11 19.73 -10.25
N GLY A 531 0.31 18.47 -9.88
CA GLY A 531 1.46 17.70 -10.35
C GLY A 531 1.53 17.63 -11.88
N GLU A 532 0.41 17.32 -12.55
CA GLU A 532 0.31 17.29 -14.01
C GLU A 532 0.70 18.64 -14.63
N LEU A 533 0.27 19.76 -14.03
CA LEU A 533 0.63 21.10 -14.50
C LEU A 533 2.15 21.31 -14.47
N PHE A 534 2.83 20.90 -13.41
CA PHE A 534 4.29 21.01 -13.33
C PHE A 534 4.99 20.07 -14.33
N GLU A 535 4.49 18.84 -14.48
CA GLU A 535 5.07 17.85 -15.40
C GLU A 535 4.94 18.30 -16.87
N GLN A 536 3.74 18.73 -17.29
CA GLN A 536 3.45 19.16 -18.66
C GLN A 536 4.24 20.40 -19.09
N HIS A 537 4.64 21.23 -18.12
CA HIS A 537 5.49 22.39 -18.35
C HIS A 537 6.97 22.13 -18.06
N HIS A 538 7.39 20.86 -18.00
CA HIS A 538 8.79 20.44 -17.83
C HIS A 538 9.48 21.04 -16.60
N GLN A 539 8.73 21.21 -15.51
CA GLN A 539 9.27 21.77 -14.26
C GLN A 539 9.99 20.72 -13.40
N PHE A 540 9.80 19.43 -13.67
CA PHE A 540 10.45 18.37 -12.91
C PHE A 540 11.96 18.29 -13.17
N LYS A 541 12.72 17.99 -12.12
CA LYS A 541 14.18 17.83 -12.08
C LYS A 541 14.51 16.44 -11.55
N LEU A 542 14.44 15.45 -12.44
CA LEU A 542 14.74 14.06 -12.12
C LEU A 542 16.22 13.75 -12.40
N LEU A 543 16.80 12.77 -11.71
CA LEU A 543 18.21 12.37 -11.87
C LEU A 543 18.53 11.96 -13.31
N GLN A 544 17.63 11.18 -13.92
CA GLN A 544 17.75 10.69 -15.30
C GLN A 544 17.91 11.82 -16.34
N ASP A 545 17.43 13.02 -16.03
CA ASP A 545 17.50 14.18 -16.93
C ASP A 545 18.77 15.02 -16.70
N GLN A 546 19.51 14.79 -15.61
CA GLN A 546 20.74 15.52 -15.30
C GLN A 546 21.98 14.86 -15.91
N SER A 547 21.94 13.54 -16.14
CA SER A 547 23.06 12.76 -16.68
C SER A 547 23.36 13.04 -18.15
N THR A 548 22.51 13.77 -18.87
CA THR A 548 22.73 14.17 -20.28
C THR A 548 23.58 15.44 -20.45
N THR A 549 23.97 16.11 -19.36
CA THR A 549 24.61 17.44 -19.44
C THR A 549 26.04 17.50 -18.87
N THR A 550 26.66 16.38 -18.50
CA THR A 550 28.02 16.39 -17.93
C THR A 550 29.07 15.91 -18.93
N THR A 551 29.49 16.81 -19.82
CA THR A 551 30.89 16.79 -20.27
C THR A 551 31.70 17.44 -19.15
N PRO A 552 32.73 16.79 -18.57
CA PRO A 552 33.49 17.36 -17.47
C PRO A 552 34.27 18.59 -17.98
N THR A 553 33.79 19.79 -17.65
CA THR A 553 34.53 21.03 -17.88
C THR A 553 35.28 21.40 -16.60
N THR A 554 36.61 21.36 -16.69
CA THR A 554 37.55 21.89 -15.70
C THR A 554 37.24 23.38 -15.44
N PRO A 555 37.30 23.87 -14.19
CA PRO A 555 36.89 25.24 -13.88
C PRO A 555 37.91 26.23 -14.45
N SER A 556 37.45 27.13 -15.33
CA SER A 556 38.19 28.33 -15.70
C SER A 556 37.35 29.56 -15.43
N ALA A 557 38.03 30.61 -14.97
CA ALA A 557 37.50 31.78 -14.31
C ALA A 557 36.63 32.68 -15.22
N THR A 558 35.71 33.39 -14.56
CA THR A 558 34.79 34.42 -15.07
C THR A 558 35.50 35.55 -15.84
N PRO A 559 34.83 36.15 -16.84
CA PRO A 559 34.31 37.51 -16.63
C PRO A 559 32.87 37.76 -17.12
N ALA A 560 32.33 38.89 -16.66
CA ALA A 560 30.97 39.42 -16.65
C ALA A 560 30.41 39.91 -18.03
N PRO A 561 29.14 40.37 -18.12
CA PRO A 561 28.25 40.18 -19.28
C PRO A 561 28.13 41.38 -20.24
N SER A 562 27.62 41.11 -21.44
CA SER A 562 27.17 42.11 -22.43
C SER A 562 25.77 41.79 -22.99
N GLN A 563 25.12 42.86 -23.43
CA GLN A 563 23.68 43.11 -23.50
C GLN A 563 22.91 42.52 -24.70
N GLU A 564 21.58 42.43 -24.48
CA GLU A 564 20.43 42.69 -25.37
C GLU A 564 20.53 42.50 -26.90
N SER A 565 19.54 41.79 -27.47
CA SER A 565 18.63 42.43 -28.44
C SER A 565 17.35 41.62 -28.68
N SER A 566 16.31 42.36 -29.03
CA SER A 566 14.89 42.06 -29.20
C SER A 566 14.48 41.85 -30.67
N ALA A 567 13.45 41.04 -30.95
CA ALA A 567 12.42 41.25 -32.00
C ALA A 567 11.38 40.10 -31.93
N THR A 568 10.09 40.28 -31.62
CA THR A 568 8.93 40.87 -32.34
C THR A 568 8.32 39.99 -33.45
N THR A 569 7.31 39.21 -33.05
CA THR A 569 5.92 39.02 -33.60
C THR A 569 5.62 38.97 -35.11
N ALA A 570 4.82 37.98 -35.55
CA ALA A 570 3.37 38.07 -35.90
C ALA A 570 2.90 36.90 -36.84
N PRO A 571 1.61 36.76 -37.23
CA PRO A 571 0.72 35.64 -36.84
C PRO A 571 0.15 34.88 -38.06
N THR A 572 -0.85 33.97 -37.90
CA THR A 572 -2.10 33.89 -38.73
C THR A 572 -2.96 32.61 -38.50
N ALA A 573 -4.27 32.86 -38.28
CA ALA A 573 -5.55 32.17 -38.62
C ALA A 573 -5.89 30.67 -38.36
N THR A 574 -6.77 30.44 -37.38
CA THR A 574 -8.23 30.10 -37.42
C THR A 574 -8.85 29.01 -38.35
N GLN A 575 -9.37 27.93 -37.70
CA GLN A 575 -10.60 27.10 -37.89
C GLN A 575 -10.77 26.07 -39.05
N PRO A 576 -11.72 25.07 -39.00
CA PRO A 576 -12.78 24.78 -38.01
C PRO A 576 -12.94 23.28 -37.54
N SER A 577 -13.92 23.11 -36.65
CA SER A 577 -14.48 21.95 -35.92
C SER A 577 -15.11 20.79 -36.72
N VAL A 578 -15.09 19.57 -36.17
CA VAL A 578 -16.01 18.45 -36.54
C VAL A 578 -16.34 17.54 -35.32
N THR A 579 -17.62 17.57 -34.91
CA THR A 579 -18.54 16.56 -34.29
C THR A 579 -18.19 15.65 -33.10
N GLU A 580 -19.11 15.63 -32.12
CA GLU A 580 -19.34 14.60 -31.08
C GLU A 580 -19.63 13.19 -31.64
N PRO A 581 -19.40 12.15 -30.79
CA PRO A 581 -20.42 11.10 -30.64
C PRO A 581 -20.74 10.71 -29.19
N THR A 582 -22.04 10.83 -28.88
CA THR A 582 -22.96 9.92 -28.17
C THR A 582 -22.41 8.92 -27.14
N VAL A 583 -22.83 9.15 -25.89
CA VAL A 583 -22.65 8.32 -24.69
C VAL A 583 -23.45 7.01 -24.74
N VAL A 584 -22.79 5.88 -24.43
CA VAL A 584 -23.45 4.61 -24.04
C VAL A 584 -23.16 4.34 -22.56
N PRO A 585 -24.17 4.14 -21.68
CA PRO A 585 -23.94 3.98 -20.25
C PRO A 585 -23.41 2.58 -19.91
N THR A 586 -22.23 2.51 -19.31
CA THR A 586 -21.62 1.26 -18.82
C THR A 586 -22.11 0.94 -17.40
N MET A 587 -22.74 -0.22 -17.22
CA MET A 587 -23.27 -0.69 -15.93
C MET A 587 -22.15 -1.12 -14.96
N GLN A 588 -22.08 -0.49 -13.79
CA GLN A 588 -21.24 -0.90 -12.66
C GLN A 588 -21.82 -2.15 -11.97
N THR A 589 -21.01 -3.21 -11.81
CA THR A 589 -21.42 -4.42 -11.08
C THR A 589 -20.91 -4.41 -9.63
N LYS A 590 -21.67 -3.78 -8.72
CA LYS A 590 -21.47 -3.97 -7.26
C LYS A 590 -21.60 -5.46 -6.93
N ARG A 591 -20.61 -6.06 -6.24
CA ARG A 591 -20.74 -7.42 -5.68
C ARG A 591 -21.75 -7.42 -4.52
N TYR A 592 -22.86 -8.15 -4.69
CA TYR A 592 -23.89 -8.35 -3.64
C TYR A 592 -23.96 -9.80 -3.18
N ALA A 593 -24.47 -10.01 -1.96
CA ALA A 593 -24.70 -11.36 -1.45
C ALA A 593 -25.78 -12.05 -2.29
N LYS A 594 -25.43 -13.15 -2.98
CA LYS A 594 -26.35 -13.88 -3.87
C LYS A 594 -27.58 -14.44 -3.14
N ASN A 595 -27.46 -14.68 -1.83
CA ASN A 595 -28.50 -15.24 -0.98
C ASN A 595 -28.53 -14.53 0.38
N ILE A 596 -29.68 -13.97 0.74
CA ILE A 596 -29.88 -13.28 2.02
C ILE A 596 -31.08 -13.87 2.76
N TYR A 597 -31.09 -13.75 4.09
CA TYR A 597 -32.28 -13.91 4.92
C TYR A 597 -32.45 -12.67 5.80
N VAL A 598 -33.69 -12.32 6.15
CA VAL A 598 -34.00 -11.10 6.93
C VAL A 598 -34.68 -11.46 8.24
N THR A 599 -34.12 -11.05 9.37
CA THR A 599 -34.62 -11.45 10.70
C THR A 599 -35.52 -10.41 11.37
N LYS A 600 -35.42 -9.14 10.98
CA LYS A 600 -36.29 -8.07 11.49
C LYS A 600 -37.48 -7.89 10.55
N ALA A 601 -38.59 -7.34 11.05
CA ALA A 601 -39.72 -6.96 10.22
C ALA A 601 -39.29 -6.07 9.04
N PHE A 602 -39.81 -6.37 7.84
CA PHE A 602 -39.48 -5.63 6.63
C PHE A 602 -40.61 -5.69 5.60
N LYS A 603 -40.55 -4.77 4.63
CA LYS A 603 -41.48 -4.71 3.50
C LYS A 603 -40.78 -5.17 2.23
N LEU A 604 -41.46 -6.03 1.47
CA LEU A 604 -41.12 -6.34 0.08
C LEU A 604 -41.91 -5.40 -0.82
N TYR A 605 -41.22 -4.57 -1.59
CA TYR A 605 -41.80 -3.55 -2.45
C TYR A 605 -42.03 -4.10 -3.86
N ARG A 606 -43.17 -3.77 -4.48
CA ARG A 606 -43.44 -4.07 -5.90
C ARG A 606 -42.60 -3.17 -6.81
N ASN A 607 -42.47 -1.90 -6.43
CA ASN A 607 -41.72 -0.87 -7.14
C ASN A 607 -40.94 -0.01 -6.13
N VAL A 608 -39.74 0.42 -6.51
CA VAL A 608 -38.82 1.21 -5.66
C VAL A 608 -39.03 2.71 -5.79
N THR A 609 -39.64 3.18 -6.88
CA THR A 609 -39.83 4.62 -7.15
C THR A 609 -40.98 5.19 -6.32
N ASP A 610 -42.08 4.46 -6.18
CA ASP A 610 -43.28 4.85 -5.43
C ASP A 610 -43.39 4.17 -4.05
N LEU A 611 -42.48 3.23 -3.76
CA LEU A 611 -42.47 2.41 -2.54
C LEU A 611 -43.78 1.63 -2.31
N THR A 612 -44.47 1.22 -3.38
CA THR A 612 -45.67 0.39 -3.27
C THR A 612 -45.35 -0.96 -2.64
N VAL A 613 -45.99 -1.27 -1.50
CA VAL A 613 -45.72 -2.49 -0.72
C VAL A 613 -46.45 -3.67 -1.34
N LYS A 614 -45.72 -4.76 -1.62
CA LYS A 614 -46.28 -6.03 -2.07
C LYS A 614 -46.65 -6.94 -0.90
N HIS A 615 -45.79 -7.00 0.10
CA HIS A 615 -45.99 -7.85 1.28
C HIS A 615 -45.18 -7.31 2.46
N SER A 616 -45.72 -7.46 3.67
CA SER A 616 -45.06 -7.09 4.91
C SER A 616 -44.73 -8.34 5.70
N TYR A 617 -43.46 -8.51 6.05
CA TYR A 617 -42.97 -9.63 6.86
C TYR A 617 -42.78 -9.17 8.31
N GLY A 618 -43.17 -10.04 9.24
CA GLY A 618 -42.89 -9.86 10.67
C GLY A 618 -41.43 -10.14 11.02
N THR A 619 -41.11 -10.07 12.32
CA THR A 619 -39.81 -10.48 12.84
C THR A 619 -39.71 -12.01 12.88
N HIS A 620 -38.57 -12.57 12.49
CA HIS A 620 -38.34 -14.00 12.45
C HIS A 620 -37.02 -14.38 13.15
N SER A 621 -37.00 -15.55 13.77
CA SER A 621 -35.73 -16.14 14.21
C SER A 621 -34.85 -16.43 12.99
N ARG A 622 -33.53 -16.53 13.19
CA ARG A 622 -32.61 -16.93 12.11
C ARG A 622 -33.01 -18.27 11.46
N ALA A 623 -33.60 -19.19 12.22
CA ALA A 623 -34.00 -20.49 11.70
C ALA A 623 -35.23 -20.39 10.78
N THR A 624 -36.10 -19.40 10.98
CA THR A 624 -37.41 -19.29 10.30
C THR A 624 -37.53 -18.07 9.40
N ALA A 625 -36.45 -17.29 9.25
CA ALA A 625 -36.42 -16.05 8.48
C ALA A 625 -36.59 -16.29 6.98
N PRO A 626 -37.42 -15.50 6.26
CA PRO A 626 -37.61 -15.67 4.83
C PRO A 626 -36.31 -15.45 4.04
N HIS A 627 -36.10 -16.28 3.01
CA HIS A 627 -34.91 -16.28 2.16
C HIS A 627 -35.19 -15.64 0.80
N PHE A 628 -34.22 -14.88 0.31
CA PHE A 628 -34.27 -14.26 -0.99
C PHE A 628 -32.97 -14.48 -1.76
N LYS A 629 -33.12 -14.91 -3.02
CA LYS A 629 -32.05 -14.86 -4.01
C LYS A 629 -31.97 -13.43 -4.53
N VAL A 630 -30.84 -12.79 -4.31
CA VAL A 630 -30.59 -11.44 -4.81
C VAL A 630 -30.07 -11.56 -6.24
N THR A 631 -30.72 -10.86 -7.15
CA THR A 631 -30.37 -10.83 -8.58
C THR A 631 -29.72 -9.51 -8.99
N GLY A 632 -29.76 -8.49 -8.13
CA GLY A 632 -29.10 -7.19 -8.36
C GLY A 632 -29.31 -6.22 -7.19
N ILE A 633 -28.77 -5.02 -7.30
CA ILE A 633 -29.06 -3.89 -6.42
C ILE A 633 -29.59 -2.73 -7.28
N VAL A 634 -30.60 -2.02 -6.79
CA VAL A 634 -31.10 -0.77 -7.37
C VAL A 634 -30.81 0.37 -6.40
N THR A 635 -30.22 1.46 -6.90
CA THR A 635 -29.92 2.67 -6.13
C THR A 635 -30.76 3.81 -6.69
N LEU A 636 -31.58 4.45 -5.84
CA LEU A 636 -32.35 5.63 -6.20
C LEU A 636 -31.47 6.89 -6.20
N LYS A 637 -31.91 7.97 -6.86
CA LYS A 637 -31.19 9.25 -6.95
C LYS A 637 -30.85 9.86 -5.57
N ASN A 638 -31.68 9.57 -4.56
CA ASN A 638 -31.46 10.00 -3.17
C ASN A 638 -30.48 9.09 -2.39
N GLY A 639 -29.78 8.18 -3.08
CA GLY A 639 -28.82 7.25 -2.49
C GLY A 639 -29.42 6.01 -1.82
N GLN A 640 -30.75 5.87 -1.78
CA GLN A 640 -31.38 4.72 -1.13
C GLN A 640 -31.25 3.44 -1.98
N GLU A 641 -30.76 2.37 -1.37
CA GLU A 641 -30.51 1.09 -2.05
C GLU A 641 -31.52 -0.01 -1.71
N PHE A 642 -31.78 -0.86 -2.71
CA PHE A 642 -32.65 -2.02 -2.61
C PHE A 642 -32.00 -3.26 -3.22
N TYR A 643 -32.08 -4.39 -2.54
CA TYR A 643 -31.87 -5.70 -3.14
C TYR A 643 -33.00 -6.01 -4.12
N ARG A 644 -32.67 -6.31 -5.38
CA ARG A 644 -33.60 -6.90 -6.35
C ARG A 644 -33.70 -8.39 -6.08
N VAL A 645 -34.91 -8.88 -5.80
CA VAL A 645 -35.19 -10.28 -5.49
C VAL A 645 -36.34 -10.78 -6.35
N LYS A 646 -36.57 -12.11 -6.39
CA LYS A 646 -37.70 -12.66 -7.14
C LYS A 646 -39.01 -12.07 -6.61
N GLY A 647 -39.71 -11.31 -7.46
CA GLY A 647 -41.02 -10.76 -7.18
C GLY A 647 -41.06 -9.43 -6.43
N GLY A 648 -39.93 -8.73 -6.24
CA GLY A 648 -39.92 -7.38 -5.68
C GLY A 648 -38.56 -6.88 -5.23
N TYR A 649 -38.57 -5.89 -4.35
CA TYR A 649 -37.39 -5.18 -3.86
C TYR A 649 -37.38 -5.08 -2.35
N ILE A 650 -36.21 -5.23 -1.72
CA ILE A 650 -36.03 -5.17 -0.26
C ILE A 650 -34.99 -4.09 0.04
N ARG A 651 -35.28 -3.13 0.91
CA ARG A 651 -34.30 -2.11 1.32
C ARG A 651 -33.03 -2.77 1.87
N THR A 652 -31.85 -2.31 1.48
CA THR A 652 -30.58 -2.91 1.94
C THR A 652 -30.29 -2.65 3.42
N THR A 653 -30.96 -1.66 4.02
CA THR A 653 -30.83 -1.25 5.43
C THR A 653 -31.55 -2.16 6.42
N VAL A 654 -32.37 -3.10 5.95
CA VAL A 654 -32.99 -4.10 6.84
C VAL A 654 -31.91 -5.06 7.33
N ALA A 655 -32.14 -5.76 8.45
CA ALA A 655 -31.21 -6.76 9.00
C ALA A 655 -31.14 -8.01 8.10
N ALA A 656 -30.66 -7.83 6.88
CA ALA A 656 -30.39 -8.82 5.87
C ALA A 656 -29.00 -9.39 6.11
N HIS A 657 -28.94 -10.69 6.32
CA HIS A 657 -27.72 -11.41 6.63
C HIS A 657 -27.37 -12.37 5.52
N ASN A 658 -26.09 -12.47 5.21
CA ASN A 658 -25.59 -13.42 4.22
C ASN A 658 -25.80 -14.85 4.70
N LEU A 659 -26.18 -15.75 3.78
CA LEU A 659 -26.12 -17.18 4.05
C LEU A 659 -24.65 -17.63 4.03
N TYR A 660 -24.14 -18.17 5.15
CA TYR A 660 -22.76 -18.63 5.27
C TYR A 660 -22.64 -20.12 4.99
N TYR A 661 -21.51 -20.51 4.39
CA TYR A 661 -21.07 -21.90 4.22
C TYR A 661 -22.03 -22.74 3.36
N GLN A 662 -22.09 -22.41 2.08
CA GLN A 662 -22.86 -23.15 1.07
C GLN A 662 -22.06 -24.28 0.41
N ARG A 663 -20.80 -24.48 0.80
CA ARG A 663 -19.90 -25.53 0.30
C ARG A 663 -19.28 -26.27 1.47
N THR A 664 -19.24 -27.60 1.38
CA THR A 664 -18.65 -28.45 2.42
C THR A 664 -17.13 -28.25 2.46
N THR A 665 -16.57 -28.05 3.66
CA THR A 665 -15.13 -28.15 3.91
C THR A 665 -14.83 -29.46 4.63
N LYS A 666 -13.64 -30.03 4.41
CA LYS A 666 -13.20 -31.27 5.06
C LYS A 666 -12.72 -31.03 6.50
N GLN A 667 -12.26 -29.83 6.83
CA GLN A 667 -11.74 -29.49 8.16
C GLN A 667 -12.08 -28.05 8.58
N VAL A 668 -12.27 -27.84 9.87
CA VAL A 668 -12.47 -26.51 10.48
C VAL A 668 -11.64 -26.37 11.74
N LYS A 669 -11.17 -25.15 12.04
CA LYS A 669 -10.42 -24.83 13.25
C LYS A 669 -11.26 -23.95 14.19
N VAL A 670 -11.30 -24.29 15.47
CA VAL A 670 -11.98 -23.48 16.49
C VAL A 670 -11.15 -22.22 16.79
N ILE A 671 -11.73 -21.04 16.60
CA ILE A 671 -11.08 -19.73 16.86
C ILE A 671 -11.72 -18.98 18.04
N ALA A 672 -12.86 -19.46 18.56
CA ALA A 672 -13.50 -18.88 19.74
C ALA A 672 -12.56 -18.90 20.95
N LYS A 673 -12.38 -17.75 21.63
CA LYS A 673 -11.47 -17.57 22.79
C LYS A 673 -11.71 -18.58 23.92
N HIS A 674 -12.97 -18.96 24.15
CA HIS A 674 -13.38 -19.90 25.21
C HIS A 674 -13.72 -21.31 24.67
N GLY A 675 -13.44 -21.57 23.40
CA GLY A 675 -13.84 -22.81 22.74
C GLY A 675 -15.32 -22.83 22.32
N ILE A 676 -15.78 -23.99 21.86
CA ILE A 676 -17.19 -24.23 21.47
C ILE A 676 -17.65 -25.59 21.96
N TYR A 677 -18.94 -25.75 22.24
CA TYR A 677 -19.47 -27.07 22.57
C TYR A 677 -19.75 -27.91 21.32
N GLU A 678 -19.50 -29.21 21.46
CA GLU A 678 -19.97 -30.29 20.59
C GLU A 678 -21.34 -30.78 21.07
N TYR A 679 -22.23 -31.18 20.17
CA TYR A 679 -23.62 -31.52 20.48
C TYR A 679 -24.05 -32.83 19.83
N ARG A 680 -24.90 -33.60 20.50
CA ARG A 680 -25.45 -34.87 19.97
C ARG A 680 -26.34 -34.68 18.74
N HIS A 681 -27.03 -33.55 18.63
CA HIS A 681 -27.98 -33.25 17.56
C HIS A 681 -27.77 -31.86 16.97
N ALA A 682 -28.21 -31.66 15.73
CA ALA A 682 -28.04 -30.41 14.98
C ALA A 682 -28.80 -29.18 15.56
N THR A 683 -29.70 -29.40 16.52
CA THR A 683 -30.46 -28.34 17.20
C THR A 683 -29.63 -27.56 18.23
N LEU A 684 -28.47 -28.09 18.64
CA LEU A 684 -27.51 -27.48 19.56
C LEU A 684 -28.13 -27.01 20.90
N LYS A 685 -29.13 -27.72 21.43
CA LYS A 685 -29.73 -27.40 22.73
C LYS A 685 -28.71 -27.62 23.85
N ALA A 686 -28.74 -26.80 24.91
CA ALA A 686 -27.76 -26.89 26.00
C ALA A 686 -27.69 -28.30 26.64
N GLY A 687 -28.83 -28.96 26.82
CA GLY A 687 -28.90 -30.35 27.32
C GLY A 687 -28.34 -31.42 26.38
N GLN A 688 -27.92 -31.07 25.16
CA GLN A 688 -27.33 -31.98 24.18
C GLN A 688 -25.81 -31.82 24.07
N ARG A 689 -25.20 -30.95 24.87
CA ARG A 689 -23.75 -30.74 24.89
C ARG A 689 -23.05 -32.05 25.27
N VAL A 690 -22.04 -32.41 24.49
CA VAL A 690 -21.21 -33.61 24.69
C VAL A 690 -19.90 -33.23 25.37
N LYS A 691 -19.18 -32.23 24.82
CA LYS A 691 -17.92 -31.74 25.38
C LYS A 691 -17.60 -30.33 24.89
N LEU A 692 -16.80 -29.60 25.65
CA LEU A 692 -16.21 -28.33 25.22
C LEU A 692 -14.96 -28.60 24.39
N ILE A 693 -14.94 -28.12 23.15
CA ILE A 693 -13.81 -28.17 22.24
C ILE A 693 -12.98 -26.90 22.46
N LYS A 694 -11.70 -27.08 22.84
CA LYS A 694 -10.78 -25.99 23.17
C LYS A 694 -10.46 -25.12 21.94
N PRO A 695 -10.08 -23.84 22.14
CA PRO A 695 -9.56 -22.99 21.07
C PRO A 695 -8.40 -23.66 20.31
N LYS A 696 -8.22 -23.28 19.04
CA LYS A 696 -7.20 -23.80 18.11
C LYS A 696 -7.33 -25.28 17.72
N THR A 697 -8.30 -26.02 18.27
CA THR A 697 -8.57 -27.42 17.88
C THR A 697 -9.03 -27.51 16.44
N THR A 698 -8.46 -28.43 15.66
CA THR A 698 -8.91 -28.74 14.29
C THR A 698 -9.83 -29.95 14.31
N LEU A 699 -10.96 -29.84 13.62
CA LEU A 699 -12.03 -30.83 13.59
C LEU A 699 -12.28 -31.27 12.16
N LYS A 700 -12.49 -32.57 11.95
CA LYS A 700 -12.86 -33.14 10.64
C LYS A 700 -14.36 -33.05 10.45
N VAL A 701 -14.77 -32.45 9.34
CA VAL A 701 -16.18 -32.25 8.98
C VAL A 701 -16.58 -33.30 7.96
N LYS A 702 -17.68 -34.00 8.23
CA LYS A 702 -18.28 -34.99 7.31
C LYS A 702 -19.18 -34.30 6.29
N LYS A 703 -20.11 -33.48 6.76
CA LYS A 703 -21.05 -32.73 5.90
C LYS A 703 -21.58 -31.49 6.59
N ILE A 704 -22.17 -30.62 5.80
CA ILE A 704 -22.99 -29.52 6.27
C ILE A 704 -24.40 -30.02 6.53
N VAL A 705 -24.99 -29.57 7.62
CA VAL A 705 -26.41 -29.78 7.94
C VAL A 705 -27.04 -28.42 8.23
N PHE A 706 -28.29 -28.25 7.80
CA PHE A 706 -29.04 -27.01 8.00
C PHE A 706 -30.12 -27.24 9.04
N GLN A 707 -30.23 -26.31 10.00
CA GLN A 707 -31.37 -26.22 10.91
C GLN A 707 -32.07 -24.89 10.62
N GLY A 708 -33.08 -24.93 9.75
CA GLY A 708 -33.54 -23.71 9.09
C GLY A 708 -32.41 -23.07 8.29
N HIS A 709 -32.22 -21.75 8.41
CA HIS A 709 -31.11 -21.04 7.75
C HIS A 709 -29.80 -21.00 8.54
N VAL A 710 -29.69 -21.81 9.61
CA VAL A 710 -28.47 -21.89 10.40
C VAL A 710 -27.65 -23.12 10.00
N THR A 711 -26.45 -22.86 9.49
CA THR A 711 -25.48 -23.90 9.14
C THR A 711 -24.92 -24.56 10.41
N ARG A 712 -24.78 -25.89 10.35
CA ARG A 712 -24.12 -26.75 11.32
C ARG A 712 -23.10 -27.61 10.60
N TYR A 713 -22.00 -27.93 11.28
CA TYR A 713 -21.10 -28.97 10.80
C TYR A 713 -21.42 -30.26 11.53
N GLN A 714 -21.68 -31.33 10.77
CA GLN A 714 -21.61 -32.67 11.30
C GLN A 714 -20.15 -33.13 11.21
N LEU A 715 -19.58 -33.47 12.35
CA LEU A 715 -18.23 -34.00 12.47
C LEU A 715 -18.19 -35.47 12.04
N THR A 716 -16.99 -36.00 11.76
CA THR A 716 -16.83 -37.40 11.33
C THR A 716 -17.28 -38.42 12.38
N ASN A 717 -17.32 -38.04 13.66
CA ASN A 717 -17.86 -38.85 14.75
C ASN A 717 -19.41 -38.79 14.88
N GLY A 718 -20.11 -38.12 13.96
CA GLY A 718 -21.56 -38.03 13.92
C GLY A 718 -22.19 -36.89 14.72
N HIS A 719 -21.42 -36.23 15.59
CA HIS A 719 -21.86 -35.09 16.39
C HIS A 719 -21.84 -33.77 15.62
N TYR A 720 -22.36 -32.71 16.25
CA TYR A 720 -22.61 -31.42 15.61
C TYR A 720 -21.93 -30.27 16.35
N ILE A 721 -21.48 -29.28 15.59
CA ILE A 721 -21.00 -27.99 16.12
C ILE A 721 -21.68 -26.83 15.40
N THR A 722 -21.65 -25.66 16.03
CA THR A 722 -22.06 -24.41 15.39
C THR A 722 -21.15 -24.08 14.21
N ALA A 723 -21.72 -23.72 13.07
CA ALA A 723 -20.96 -23.24 11.92
C ALA A 723 -20.85 -21.70 11.91
N ASN A 724 -20.54 -21.08 13.04
CA ASN A 724 -20.43 -19.63 13.15
C ASN A 724 -18.99 -19.17 12.81
N ARG A 725 -18.83 -18.32 11.79
CA ARG A 725 -17.54 -17.76 11.35
C ARG A 725 -16.76 -16.98 12.41
N GLN A 726 -17.45 -16.47 13.44
CA GLN A 726 -16.79 -15.82 14.57
C GLN A 726 -16.21 -16.83 15.58
N LEU A 727 -16.62 -18.09 15.47
CA LEU A 727 -16.23 -19.16 16.40
C LEU A 727 -15.34 -20.20 15.76
N ILE A 728 -15.41 -20.36 14.43
CA ILE A 728 -14.62 -21.33 13.65
C ILE A 728 -14.17 -20.77 12.30
N GLN A 729 -13.01 -21.22 11.82
CA GLN A 729 -12.40 -20.87 10.54
C GLN A 729 -12.22 -22.11 9.64
N TRP A 730 -12.41 -21.96 8.33
CA TRP A 730 -12.12 -23.00 7.34
C TRP A 730 -10.62 -23.23 7.21
N ARG A 731 -10.23 -24.50 7.07
CA ARG A 731 -8.90 -24.86 6.60
C ARG A 731 -8.97 -25.40 5.18
#